data_AF-A0A2J0Q9M9-F1
#
_entry.id   AF-A0A2J0Q9M9-F1
#
_cell.length_a   1.000
_cell.length_b   1.000
_cell.length_c   1.000
_cell.angle_alpha   90.00
_cell.angle_beta   90.00
_cell.angle_gamma   90.00
#
_symmetry.space_group_name_H-M   'P 1'
#
loop_
_entity.id
_entity.type
_entity.pdbx_description
1 polymer ?
#
loop_
_entity_poly.entity_id
_entity_poly.type
_entity_poly.pdbx_seq_one_letter_code
_entity_poly.pdbx_strand_id
1 'polypeptide(L)'
;MSIHLTRKNRNQARKAVSVFTALATMLWLSGVVFLAPVGVHAAVPGDFGLTEGDTISATGSSDPDVYIVNEQGYKRLFLNPVIFGFYGHLGGFSSVKSVSSATRDAFLTSGLFRNCESGAEEVYGVETTGEDTGKLHHVNVTGAQAVSQDANFFKKVFCINNNEFNWYTNNGTSFGTPYSSVNDVPDYSRDGGTVVTPGSMTVSLAPDNPPATTITLNAYGETVMSVRFSGTGTIDSLSFKRQGPGATGDFDNLYVYDGAERLTGGRTPSSADGTLTFVNLNLDVNGTKDIDLVADHSGTAGNVNYWVLESVTLESGNISGFPVQSNNFTFAGSNSGTINVDKTGSVANPKVGQKMAHLSTFKITANTESAHLKRVSLLNGGTVKDADITNLYLEVNGDKVANGWMNGDGDAVFEFSGSGYSIAKGDNKIFKVYGDLSGKKDETIKFYVEQASDVLAVGDQFGFGMAPTVDANFDDSTNTHSLTLQGGVLTLTFNGPNATNVGTDTQDTVLAQYSMSAASDIEVKKLRLVLCQADAGTTYADASDTTNGWADLDDIKVIDEDTGQVIVGPADGSAFTASEATGCPNGATGAAKTFTDTFDLSAGTTRNFKVTGDINIANTRAGQDLVATDTIKVVLDGYGESDLVGTAGDIAVMKYAGTNTAVDDSDIVPNTDLAGNNMTLQASSLTLGLSASPVSTTYVRGTQNVDALGITFAASLASGLEVTDITLSAYVADSGSTTALGVGASPDTSLSVGGLVSAVELWDATSGTLISNSPSANNLNTSTGTIVFNNLGWDLAAGETRTLLVRTDLSSNSTSGASDVFNFDIAATTDVTAIDDSGSSVNAANSAVNGTTSPTVLNTVSSAGTLAVTAAPDMPITGAKYWGQTDAEFARYRFRSTNEAFYIERLNINSGDTTANLTANVDKVKIRYTNEAGDTLTSVGTLNTAGSVSFAFTGSNRPYVPKDSSIDIKVLADLKTKAQGATSEVSFSLDFSGGATDEFRALGVGSGTLVEGNDTTGDDTDSVTGNDHYIYRVYPEFVQDTLAASEPLGTKDVLKFTIKAHGLSDSKLYFDDPASVTLKFDTVASGGASSNMTANLYDVGTGELLASATITAGQANGASISFTNWEKDVEITGGSQKSFRVEVGFTNFLDTSDYFQVVLRDEAGVIKYVDGARTGEDQEVTNVANVFKLLPMNGPIFSKQ
;
A
#
# COMPACT_ATOMS: atom_id res chain seq x y z
N MET A 1 37.80 65.45 16.66
CA MET A 1 38.77 66.35 15.99
C MET A 1 38.39 66.38 14.51
N SER A 2 37.87 67.51 14.03
CA SER A 2 37.51 67.73 12.61
C SER A 2 38.74 67.70 11.71
N ILE A 3 38.57 67.24 10.46
CA ILE A 3 39.07 67.85 9.20
C ILE A 3 38.33 67.10 8.06
N HIS A 4 37.31 67.66 7.39
CA HIS A 4 37.27 68.68 6.33
C HIS A 4 37.90 68.30 4.98
N LEU A 5 37.01 68.23 3.98
CA LEU A 5 37.19 67.97 2.54
C LEU A 5 38.10 68.99 1.82
N THR A 6 38.50 68.67 0.57
CA THR A 6 38.69 69.70 -0.47
C THR A 6 37.93 69.47 -1.77
N ARG A 7 37.48 70.60 -2.32
CA ARG A 7 36.41 70.85 -3.30
C ARG A 7 36.81 70.74 -4.78
N LYS A 8 38.01 70.28 -5.13
CA LYS A 8 38.57 70.53 -6.47
C LYS A 8 38.13 69.55 -7.56
N ASN A 9 37.59 68.37 -7.20
CA ASN A 9 37.15 67.36 -8.17
C ASN A 9 35.66 67.43 -8.53
N ARG A 10 34.92 68.42 -7.99
CA ARG A 10 33.45 68.55 -8.15
C ARG A 10 32.99 69.30 -9.41
N ASN A 11 33.91 69.83 -10.23
CA ASN A 11 33.55 70.79 -11.30
C ASN A 11 33.88 70.37 -12.75
N GLN A 12 34.50 69.21 -13.01
CA GLN A 12 34.71 68.71 -14.39
C GLN A 12 33.72 67.62 -14.84
N ALA A 13 33.04 66.92 -13.93
CA ALA A 13 31.96 65.98 -14.29
C ALA A 13 30.60 66.66 -14.59
N ARG A 14 30.48 67.99 -14.36
CA ARG A 14 29.23 68.76 -14.46
C ARG A 14 28.94 69.41 -15.83
N LYS A 15 29.67 69.07 -16.90
CA LYS A 15 29.48 69.70 -18.23
C LYS A 15 29.18 68.77 -19.41
N ALA A 16 29.07 67.45 -19.21
CA ALA A 16 28.64 66.51 -20.25
C ALA A 16 27.20 65.97 -20.08
N VAL A 17 26.51 66.30 -18.98
CA VAL A 17 25.23 65.67 -18.60
C VAL A 17 24.01 66.61 -18.74
N SER A 18 24.16 67.88 -19.17
CA SER A 18 23.08 68.89 -19.06
C SER A 18 22.68 69.63 -20.35
N VAL A 19 22.79 69.02 -21.53
CA VAL A 19 22.25 69.63 -22.79
C VAL A 19 21.34 68.68 -23.60
N PHE A 20 21.01 67.48 -23.10
CA PHE A 20 19.95 66.64 -23.68
C PHE A 20 18.60 66.74 -22.95
N THR A 21 18.44 67.74 -22.08
CA THR A 21 17.20 68.02 -21.35
C THR A 21 16.66 69.37 -21.80
N ALA A 22 15.75 69.34 -22.78
CA ALA A 22 14.77 70.38 -23.18
C ALA A 22 14.67 70.64 -24.70
N LEU A 23 14.50 69.58 -25.50
CA LEU A 23 13.80 69.64 -26.82
C LEU A 23 13.33 68.25 -27.30
N ALA A 24 12.84 67.41 -26.38
CA ALA A 24 12.00 66.24 -26.69
C ALA A 24 10.69 66.23 -25.89
N THR A 25 10.33 67.37 -25.30
CA THR A 25 8.95 67.68 -24.92
C THR A 25 8.31 68.38 -26.13
N MET A 26 7.84 67.59 -27.10
CA MET A 26 6.71 67.89 -27.99
C MET A 26 6.80 67.00 -29.24
N LEU A 27 5.78 66.16 -29.41
CA LEU A 27 5.24 65.71 -30.72
C LEU A 27 6.18 64.74 -31.50
N TRP A 28 5.88 63.46 -31.67
CA TRP A 28 4.63 62.75 -32.02
C TRP A 28 4.81 61.27 -31.57
N LEU A 29 3.85 60.51 -31.05
CA LEU A 29 2.41 60.46 -31.32
C LEU A 29 2.08 60.13 -32.78
N SER A 30 2.71 59.09 -33.35
CA SER A 30 2.12 58.28 -34.43
C SER A 30 3.04 57.10 -34.85
N GLY A 31 2.47 55.90 -34.88
CA GLY A 31 2.77 54.89 -35.91
C GLY A 31 4.12 54.16 -35.90
N VAL A 32 4.08 52.91 -35.44
CA VAL A 32 4.72 51.71 -36.04
C VAL A 32 6.07 51.92 -36.77
N VAL A 33 7.17 51.44 -36.17
CA VAL A 33 8.26 50.75 -36.89
C VAL A 33 8.83 49.63 -36.02
N PHE A 34 8.80 48.43 -36.59
CA PHE A 34 9.43 47.17 -36.16
C PHE A 34 10.91 47.35 -35.72
N LEU A 35 11.28 46.79 -34.57
CA LEU A 35 12.65 46.35 -34.28
C LEU A 35 12.59 44.90 -33.78
N ALA A 36 13.23 44.03 -34.55
CA ALA A 36 13.28 42.58 -34.40
C ALA A 36 13.88 42.13 -33.05
N PRO A 37 13.54 40.92 -32.57
CA PRO A 37 14.13 40.36 -31.36
C PRO A 37 15.62 40.14 -31.55
N VAL A 38 16.43 40.64 -30.61
CA VAL A 38 17.84 40.25 -30.49
C VAL A 38 17.85 38.83 -29.95
N GLY A 39 18.18 37.86 -30.81
CA GLY A 39 18.25 36.45 -30.43
C GLY A 39 19.33 36.23 -29.38
N VAL A 40 18.96 35.61 -28.27
CA VAL A 40 19.91 35.01 -27.33
C VAL A 40 20.58 33.86 -28.07
N HIS A 41 21.89 33.95 -28.31
CA HIS A 41 22.66 32.86 -28.91
C HIS A 41 22.73 31.70 -27.91
N ALA A 42 22.39 30.48 -28.36
CA ALA A 42 22.63 29.26 -27.58
C ALA A 42 24.14 29.08 -27.36
N ALA A 43 24.52 28.67 -26.17
CA ALA A 43 25.92 28.44 -25.80
C ALA A 43 26.53 27.35 -26.70
N VAL A 44 27.71 27.58 -27.27
CA VAL A 44 28.40 26.57 -28.10
C VAL A 44 29.65 26.03 -27.39
N PRO A 45 30.07 24.78 -27.62
CA PRO A 45 31.24 24.19 -26.94
C PRO A 45 32.49 25.09 -26.96
N GLY A 46 32.73 25.78 -28.08
CA GLY A 46 33.86 26.69 -28.26
C GLY A 46 33.89 27.86 -27.27
N ASP A 47 32.75 28.30 -26.74
CA ASP A 47 32.67 29.39 -25.75
C ASP A 47 33.35 29.01 -24.42
N PHE A 48 33.49 27.71 -24.15
CA PHE A 48 34.07 27.15 -22.93
C PHE A 48 35.36 26.34 -23.18
N GLY A 49 35.94 26.44 -24.38
CA GLY A 49 37.13 25.65 -24.73
C GLY A 49 36.86 24.16 -24.94
N LEU A 50 35.60 23.79 -25.18
CA LEU A 50 35.16 22.45 -25.53
C LEU A 50 34.96 22.31 -27.05
N THR A 51 34.93 21.08 -27.53
CA THR A 51 34.61 20.69 -28.91
C THR A 51 33.48 19.68 -28.93
N GLU A 52 32.80 19.53 -30.08
CA GLU A 52 31.76 18.51 -30.23
C GLU A 52 32.28 17.11 -29.89
N GLY A 53 31.50 16.38 -29.08
CA GLY A 53 31.84 15.04 -28.62
C GLY A 53 32.70 15.00 -27.36
N ASP A 54 33.11 16.15 -26.81
CA ASP A 54 33.80 16.17 -25.51
C ASP A 54 32.91 15.59 -24.41
N THR A 55 33.49 14.67 -23.63
CA THR A 55 32.87 14.17 -22.40
C THR A 55 33.28 15.05 -21.23
N ILE A 56 32.30 15.54 -20.46
CA ILE A 56 32.50 16.48 -19.36
C ILE A 56 31.87 15.97 -18.05
N SER A 57 32.42 16.36 -16.92
CA SER A 57 31.83 16.22 -15.59
C SER A 57 32.16 17.46 -14.75
N ALA A 58 31.30 17.81 -13.79
CA ALA A 58 31.41 19.06 -13.03
C ALA A 58 32.28 18.90 -11.77
N THR A 59 33.46 19.54 -11.75
CA THR A 59 34.35 19.56 -10.57
C THR A 59 33.69 20.30 -9.40
N GLY A 60 33.66 19.69 -8.22
CA GLY A 60 33.12 20.32 -7.01
C GLY A 60 31.59 20.43 -6.98
N SER A 61 30.88 19.68 -7.84
CA SER A 61 29.44 19.50 -7.81
C SER A 61 29.08 18.20 -7.07
N SER A 62 27.89 18.13 -6.48
CA SER A 62 27.27 16.90 -5.98
C SER A 62 26.78 15.96 -7.09
N ASP A 63 26.90 16.37 -8.36
CA ASP A 63 26.56 15.58 -9.54
C ASP A 63 27.83 14.95 -10.16
N PRO A 64 28.14 13.68 -9.83
CA PRO A 64 29.22 12.92 -10.46
C PRO A 64 28.97 12.48 -11.91
N ASP A 65 27.86 12.86 -12.56
CA ASP A 65 27.53 12.34 -13.88
C ASP A 65 28.49 12.80 -14.98
N VAL A 66 28.55 11.97 -16.02
CA VAL A 66 29.31 12.21 -17.24
C VAL A 66 28.33 12.58 -18.35
N TYR A 67 28.62 13.68 -19.05
CA TYR A 67 27.82 14.15 -20.19
C TYR A 67 28.67 14.24 -21.45
N ILE A 68 28.07 14.07 -22.62
CA ILE A 68 28.67 14.39 -23.92
C ILE A 68 27.99 15.61 -24.54
N VAL A 69 28.76 16.59 -25.00
CA VAL A 69 28.23 17.84 -25.59
C VAL A 69 28.24 17.80 -27.12
N ASN A 70 27.25 18.45 -27.75
CA ASN A 70 27.18 18.63 -29.20
C ASN A 70 27.46 20.08 -29.63
N GLU A 71 27.72 20.31 -30.91
CA GLU A 71 28.02 21.66 -31.42
C GLU A 71 26.81 22.62 -31.35
N GLN A 72 25.59 22.07 -31.18
CA GLN A 72 24.33 22.83 -31.16
C GLN A 72 23.97 23.38 -29.76
N GLY A 73 24.80 23.15 -28.75
CA GLY A 73 24.61 23.68 -27.41
C GLY A 73 23.80 22.78 -26.46
N TYR A 74 23.73 21.48 -26.76
CA TYR A 74 23.07 20.47 -25.92
C TYR A 74 24.07 19.48 -25.36
N LYS A 75 23.71 18.86 -24.23
CA LYS A 75 24.46 17.76 -23.61
C LYS A 75 23.58 16.52 -23.46
N ARG A 76 24.17 15.34 -23.46
CA ARG A 76 23.50 14.07 -23.17
C ARG A 76 24.19 13.39 -21.99
N LEU A 77 23.39 12.86 -21.06
CA LEU A 77 23.84 12.05 -19.94
C LEU A 77 24.26 10.63 -20.39
N PHE A 78 25.36 10.11 -19.83
CA PHE A 78 25.59 8.67 -19.76
C PHE A 78 25.01 8.16 -18.44
N LEU A 79 23.86 7.50 -18.49
CA LEU A 79 23.02 7.22 -17.33
C LEU A 79 23.69 6.34 -16.26
N ASN A 80 24.65 5.49 -16.64
CA ASN A 80 25.43 4.72 -15.68
C ASN A 80 26.81 4.33 -16.27
N PRO A 81 27.72 3.81 -15.43
CA PRO A 81 29.07 3.43 -15.87
C PRO A 81 29.11 2.34 -16.95
N VAL A 82 28.12 1.44 -17.00
CA VAL A 82 28.04 0.38 -18.02
C VAL A 82 27.78 0.99 -19.39
N ILE A 83 26.81 1.91 -19.49
CA ILE A 83 26.50 2.63 -20.72
C ILE A 83 27.71 3.44 -21.18
N PHE A 84 28.39 4.15 -20.27
CA PHE A 84 29.62 4.87 -20.62
C PHE A 84 30.70 3.92 -21.14
N GLY A 85 30.82 2.72 -20.55
CA GLY A 85 31.71 1.65 -20.99
C GLY A 85 31.49 1.18 -22.43
N PHE A 86 30.26 1.28 -22.97
CA PHE A 86 29.98 0.96 -24.37
C PHE A 86 30.66 1.92 -25.36
N TYR A 87 31.12 3.09 -24.88
CA TYR A 87 31.79 4.11 -25.67
C TYR A 87 33.28 4.19 -25.36
N GLY A 88 33.95 3.03 -25.17
CA GLY A 88 35.39 2.99 -24.88
C GLY A 88 36.29 3.73 -25.89
N HIS A 89 35.82 3.96 -27.12
CA HIS A 89 36.51 4.78 -28.12
C HIS A 89 36.61 6.27 -27.75
N LEU A 90 35.82 6.76 -26.78
CA LEU A 90 35.90 8.10 -26.22
C LEU A 90 37.04 8.25 -25.19
N GLY A 91 37.79 7.18 -24.90
CA GLY A 91 38.98 7.22 -24.05
C GLY A 91 38.73 7.01 -22.56
N GLY A 92 37.52 6.59 -22.16
CA GLY A 92 37.16 6.21 -20.79
C GLY A 92 37.16 7.39 -19.79
N PHE A 93 37.02 7.08 -18.50
CA PHE A 93 36.90 8.10 -17.43
C PHE A 93 38.10 9.06 -17.35
N SER A 94 39.29 8.63 -17.74
CA SER A 94 40.49 9.48 -17.78
C SER A 94 40.44 10.58 -18.85
N SER A 95 39.55 10.44 -19.84
CA SER A 95 39.34 11.43 -20.91
C SER A 95 38.17 12.38 -20.62
N VAL A 96 37.45 12.19 -19.51
CA VAL A 96 36.38 13.09 -19.07
C VAL A 96 36.99 14.40 -18.58
N LYS A 97 36.62 15.51 -19.22
CA LYS A 97 37.08 16.84 -18.87
C LYS A 97 36.34 17.34 -17.63
N SER A 98 37.10 17.71 -16.61
CA SER A 98 36.56 18.39 -15.43
C SER A 98 36.28 19.85 -15.76
N VAL A 99 35.02 20.27 -15.67
CA VAL A 99 34.55 21.63 -15.93
C VAL A 99 33.82 22.20 -14.71
N SER A 100 33.56 23.51 -14.65
CA SER A 100 32.71 24.07 -13.60
C SER A 100 31.23 23.68 -13.82
N SER A 101 30.43 23.62 -12.75
CA SER A 101 28.98 23.40 -12.85
C SER A 101 28.32 24.40 -13.81
N ALA A 102 28.71 25.68 -13.75
CA ALA A 102 28.23 26.71 -14.67
C ALA A 102 28.55 26.42 -16.16
N THR A 103 29.69 25.81 -16.45
CA THR A 103 30.07 25.40 -17.81
C THR A 103 29.23 24.20 -18.27
N ARG A 104 29.04 23.20 -17.39
CA ARG A 104 28.18 22.05 -17.65
C ARG A 104 26.73 22.50 -17.89
N ASP A 105 26.23 23.45 -17.11
CA ASP A 105 24.82 23.89 -17.12
C ASP A 105 24.51 24.91 -18.20
N ALA A 106 25.53 25.46 -18.87
CA ALA A 106 25.34 26.26 -20.08
C ALA A 106 24.79 25.44 -21.26
N PHE A 107 24.96 24.11 -21.23
CA PHE A 107 24.40 23.18 -22.22
C PHE A 107 23.13 22.52 -21.67
N LEU A 108 22.01 22.66 -22.39
CA LEU A 108 20.75 22.03 -21.99
C LEU A 108 20.84 20.51 -22.17
N THR A 109 20.41 19.74 -21.17
CA THR A 109 20.38 18.27 -21.27
C THR A 109 19.30 17.83 -22.25
N SER A 110 19.61 16.88 -23.14
CA SER A 110 18.62 16.23 -23.98
C SER A 110 18.45 14.76 -23.63
N GLY A 111 17.19 14.35 -23.49
CA GLY A 111 16.77 12.95 -23.39
C GLY A 111 16.33 12.33 -24.72
N LEU A 112 16.64 12.93 -25.88
CA LEU A 112 16.19 12.45 -27.19
C LEU A 112 17.27 11.63 -27.89
N PHE A 113 17.03 10.35 -28.10
CA PHE A 113 18.00 9.41 -28.68
C PHE A 113 17.52 8.80 -30.00
N ARG A 114 18.48 8.49 -30.87
CA ARG A 114 18.29 7.66 -32.06
C ARG A 114 19.37 6.60 -32.11
N ASN A 115 18.99 5.34 -32.36
CA ASN A 115 19.96 4.30 -32.65
C ASN A 115 20.52 4.52 -34.06
N CYS A 116 21.73 5.08 -34.15
CA CYS A 116 22.34 5.43 -35.42
C CYS A 116 23.07 4.25 -36.09
N GLU A 117 23.29 3.15 -35.38
CA GLU A 117 23.92 1.95 -35.94
C GLU A 117 22.92 1.06 -36.69
N SER A 118 21.64 1.08 -36.31
CA SER A 118 20.58 0.35 -37.01
C SER A 118 20.09 1.06 -38.28
N GLY A 119 20.36 2.36 -38.40
CA GLY A 119 19.88 3.20 -39.51
C GLY A 119 18.38 3.53 -39.43
N ALA A 120 17.71 3.23 -38.31
CA ALA A 120 16.30 3.56 -38.11
C ALA A 120 16.09 5.08 -37.92
N GLU A 121 14.99 5.61 -38.46
CA GLU A 121 14.65 7.04 -38.36
C GLU A 121 13.96 7.41 -37.04
N GLU A 122 13.54 6.42 -36.27
CA GLU A 122 12.78 6.57 -35.02
C GLU A 122 13.60 7.33 -33.97
N VAL A 123 12.89 8.15 -33.18
CA VAL A 123 13.47 8.91 -32.06
C VAL A 123 12.76 8.49 -30.79
N TYR A 124 13.54 8.30 -29.73
CA TYR A 124 13.07 7.84 -28.43
C TYR A 124 13.37 8.90 -27.38
N GLY A 125 12.44 9.10 -26.45
CA GLY A 125 12.65 9.84 -25.21
C GLY A 125 13.10 8.88 -24.11
N VAL A 126 14.12 9.26 -23.34
CA VAL A 126 14.53 8.51 -22.15
C VAL A 126 13.74 8.98 -20.93
N GLU A 127 13.19 8.04 -20.18
CA GLU A 127 12.66 8.26 -18.82
C GLU A 127 13.63 7.61 -17.85
N THR A 128 14.22 8.38 -16.94
CA THR A 128 15.02 7.85 -15.83
C THR A 128 14.10 7.38 -14.73
N THR A 129 14.21 6.10 -14.35
CA THR A 129 13.35 5.43 -13.34
C THR A 129 14.04 5.28 -11.98
N GLY A 130 15.28 5.74 -11.86
CA GLY A 130 16.12 5.75 -10.67
C GLY A 130 17.48 6.36 -11.03
N GLU A 131 18.43 6.40 -10.07
CA GLU A 131 19.73 7.06 -10.25
C GLU A 131 20.53 6.52 -11.45
N ASP A 132 20.58 5.19 -11.63
CA ASP A 132 21.34 4.53 -12.70
C ASP A 132 20.45 3.70 -13.65
N THR A 133 19.12 3.93 -13.63
CA THR A 133 18.13 3.12 -14.37
C THR A 133 17.20 3.98 -15.21
N GLY A 134 16.79 3.47 -16.37
CA GLY A 134 15.87 4.18 -17.25
C GLY A 134 15.32 3.29 -18.36
N LYS A 135 14.36 3.82 -19.11
CA LYS A 135 13.67 3.15 -20.22
C LYS A 135 13.46 4.11 -21.39
N LEU A 136 13.32 3.56 -22.60
CA LEU A 136 13.02 4.33 -23.80
C LEU A 136 11.52 4.32 -24.11
N HIS A 137 11.03 5.47 -24.58
CA HIS A 137 9.67 5.69 -25.07
C HIS A 137 9.74 6.17 -26.50
N HIS A 138 9.01 5.53 -27.42
CA HIS A 138 8.95 6.03 -28.80
C HIS A 138 8.22 7.37 -28.85
N VAL A 139 8.85 8.41 -29.41
CA VAL A 139 8.21 9.71 -29.63
C VAL A 139 7.37 9.63 -30.91
N ASN A 140 6.11 9.23 -30.75
CA ASN A 140 5.21 8.87 -31.85
C ASN A 140 4.56 10.11 -32.50
N VAL A 141 5.40 10.99 -33.03
CA VAL A 141 5.00 12.18 -33.80
C VAL A 141 5.75 12.21 -35.13
N THR A 142 5.17 12.84 -36.16
CA THR A 142 5.89 13.04 -37.42
C THR A 142 7.01 14.08 -37.24
N GLY A 143 8.08 13.99 -38.04
CA GLY A 143 9.18 14.97 -37.99
C GLY A 143 8.73 16.43 -38.19
N ALA A 144 7.67 16.66 -38.99
CA ALA A 144 7.09 17.99 -39.18
C ALA A 144 6.36 18.48 -37.91
N GLN A 145 5.65 17.60 -37.20
CA GLN A 145 5.03 17.92 -35.92
C GLN A 145 6.07 18.19 -34.85
N ALA A 146 7.14 17.38 -34.81
CA ALA A 146 8.23 17.57 -33.87
C ALA A 146 8.89 18.95 -34.03
N VAL A 147 9.19 19.38 -35.26
CA VAL A 147 9.74 20.71 -35.54
C VAL A 147 8.74 21.84 -35.24
N SER A 148 7.43 21.59 -35.39
CA SER A 148 6.40 22.58 -35.04
C SER A 148 6.24 22.79 -33.54
N GLN A 149 6.48 21.73 -32.74
CA GLN A 149 6.42 21.76 -31.29
C GLN A 149 7.74 22.27 -30.69
N ASP A 150 8.86 21.89 -31.31
CA ASP A 150 10.20 22.36 -30.97
C ASP A 150 11.05 22.55 -32.24
N ALA A 151 11.30 23.79 -32.62
CA ALA A 151 12.10 24.13 -33.80
C ALA A 151 13.54 23.60 -33.74
N ASN A 152 14.04 23.26 -32.55
CA ASN A 152 15.37 22.67 -32.33
C ASN A 152 15.33 21.15 -32.13
N PHE A 153 14.19 20.48 -32.32
CA PHE A 153 14.03 19.04 -32.05
C PHE A 153 15.20 18.19 -32.56
N PHE A 154 15.54 18.29 -33.85
CA PHE A 154 16.62 17.49 -34.44
C PHE A 154 18.03 17.89 -33.97
N LYS A 155 18.22 19.09 -33.40
CA LYS A 155 19.49 19.52 -32.79
C LYS A 155 19.70 18.91 -31.41
N LYS A 156 18.63 18.44 -30.78
CA LYS A 156 18.63 17.76 -29.48
C LYS A 156 18.80 16.25 -29.61
N VAL A 157 18.56 15.66 -30.78
CA VAL A 157 18.66 14.20 -30.95
C VAL A 157 20.11 13.75 -30.97
N PHE A 158 20.49 12.91 -30.01
CA PHE A 158 21.79 12.28 -29.94
C PHE A 158 21.79 10.86 -30.53
N CYS A 159 22.88 10.51 -31.20
CA CYS A 159 23.11 9.16 -31.68
C CYS A 159 23.58 8.25 -30.54
N ILE A 160 22.95 7.08 -30.42
CA ILE A 160 23.38 5.99 -29.54
C ILE A 160 23.69 4.72 -30.33
N ASN A 161 24.54 3.84 -29.78
CA ASN A 161 24.91 2.56 -30.38
C ASN A 161 23.90 1.44 -30.03
N ASN A 162 24.04 0.29 -30.70
CA ASN A 162 23.16 -0.86 -30.47
C ASN A 162 23.27 -1.39 -29.03
N ASN A 163 24.44 -1.31 -28.40
CA ASN A 163 24.63 -1.82 -27.04
C ASN A 163 23.84 -1.00 -26.01
N GLU A 164 23.87 0.34 -26.11
CA GLU A 164 23.08 1.22 -25.27
C GLU A 164 21.59 1.07 -25.54
N PHE A 165 21.18 1.04 -26.83
CA PHE A 165 19.78 0.83 -27.19
C PHE A 165 19.25 -0.50 -26.62
N ASN A 166 20.01 -1.58 -26.78
CA ASN A 166 19.67 -2.90 -26.26
C ASN A 166 19.71 -2.95 -24.73
N TRP A 167 20.57 -2.15 -24.08
CA TRP A 167 20.62 -2.09 -22.62
C TRP A 167 19.29 -1.56 -22.07
N TYR A 168 18.70 -0.55 -22.71
CA TYR A 168 17.38 -0.02 -22.35
C TYR A 168 16.21 -0.98 -22.65
N THR A 169 16.39 -1.99 -23.51
CA THR A 169 15.30 -2.90 -23.93
C THR A 169 15.43 -4.34 -23.45
N ASN A 170 16.63 -4.80 -23.08
CA ASN A 170 16.92 -6.21 -22.78
C ASN A 170 17.30 -6.47 -21.30
N ASN A 171 17.51 -5.44 -20.47
CA ASN A 171 17.85 -5.58 -19.05
C ASN A 171 16.61 -5.59 -18.13
N GLY A 172 15.52 -6.27 -18.55
CA GLY A 172 14.25 -6.32 -17.80
C GLY A 172 13.33 -5.11 -17.97
N THR A 173 13.75 -4.06 -18.70
CA THR A 173 12.95 -2.87 -19.01
C THR A 173 12.32 -3.00 -20.40
N SER A 174 11.00 -3.17 -20.48
CA SER A 174 10.26 -3.03 -21.74
C SER A 174 10.22 -1.56 -22.18
N PHE A 175 10.06 -1.29 -23.48
CA PHE A 175 9.72 0.06 -23.95
C PHE A 175 8.55 0.61 -23.14
N GLY A 176 8.66 1.87 -22.72
CA GLY A 176 7.55 2.55 -22.10
C GLY A 176 6.46 2.92 -23.10
N THR A 177 5.31 3.37 -22.60
CA THR A 177 4.19 3.82 -23.44
C THR A 177 4.66 4.93 -24.39
N PRO A 178 4.36 4.88 -25.70
CA PRO A 178 4.78 5.91 -26.65
C PRO A 178 4.30 7.31 -26.24
N TYR A 179 5.17 8.30 -26.42
CA TYR A 179 4.83 9.71 -26.23
C TYR A 179 4.11 10.25 -27.46
N SER A 180 3.11 11.09 -27.24
CA SER A 180 2.23 11.64 -28.30
C SER A 180 2.59 13.07 -28.69
N SER A 181 3.52 13.69 -27.94
CA SER A 181 4.04 15.04 -28.13
C SER A 181 5.53 15.07 -27.76
N VAL A 182 6.29 15.98 -28.37
CA VAL A 182 7.70 16.25 -27.98
C VAL A 182 7.78 16.75 -26.53
N ASN A 183 6.76 17.47 -26.07
CA ASN A 183 6.71 18.01 -24.70
C ASN A 183 6.42 16.94 -23.63
N ASP A 184 6.09 15.70 -24.03
CA ASP A 184 5.88 14.59 -23.10
C ASP A 184 7.21 13.95 -22.67
N VAL A 185 8.32 14.28 -23.36
CA VAL A 185 9.66 13.77 -23.02
C VAL A 185 10.14 14.45 -21.74
N PRO A 186 10.43 13.70 -20.66
CA PRO A 186 10.90 14.28 -19.42
C PRO A 186 12.25 14.99 -19.60
N ASP A 187 12.40 16.15 -18.96
CA ASP A 187 13.71 16.77 -18.79
C ASP A 187 14.48 16.04 -17.69
N TYR A 188 15.70 15.60 -17.97
CA TYR A 188 16.55 14.99 -16.97
C TYR A 188 17.07 16.04 -15.97
N SER A 189 16.86 15.80 -14.67
CA SER A 189 17.38 16.57 -13.55
C SER A 189 17.74 15.63 -12.41
N ARG A 190 18.97 15.70 -11.90
CA ARG A 190 19.49 14.78 -10.87
C ARG A 190 18.96 15.06 -9.45
N ASP A 191 18.61 16.29 -9.13
CA ASP A 191 17.72 16.68 -8.03
C ASP A 191 17.51 18.20 -8.10
N GLY A 192 16.35 18.68 -7.65
CA GLY A 192 15.78 20.00 -7.99
C GLY A 192 16.72 21.21 -7.84
N GLY A 193 16.91 21.94 -8.95
CA GLY A 193 17.58 23.25 -8.95
C GLY A 193 17.65 23.84 -10.36
N THR A 194 16.73 24.73 -10.70
CA THR A 194 16.71 25.43 -11.99
C THR A 194 17.80 26.52 -12.02
N VAL A 195 18.54 26.59 -13.12
CA VAL A 195 19.37 27.78 -13.44
C VAL A 195 18.43 28.87 -13.98
N VAL A 196 18.31 29.95 -13.22
CA VAL A 196 17.36 31.04 -13.47
C VAL A 196 17.86 31.94 -14.61
N THR A 197 17.20 31.84 -15.77
CA THR A 197 17.04 33.03 -16.65
C THR A 197 16.17 34.02 -15.85
N PRO A 198 16.50 35.33 -15.71
CA PRO A 198 15.82 36.22 -14.76
C PRO A 198 14.30 36.07 -14.80
N GLY A 199 13.77 35.34 -13.81
CA GLY A 199 12.42 34.82 -13.85
C GLY A 199 11.43 35.93 -13.58
N SER A 200 10.39 36.04 -14.41
CA SER A 200 9.19 36.75 -14.00
C SER A 200 8.51 35.94 -12.89
N MET A 201 8.23 36.56 -11.75
CA MET A 201 7.42 35.93 -10.69
C MET A 201 5.98 36.45 -10.71
N THR A 202 5.05 35.63 -10.24
CA THR A 202 3.67 36.01 -9.97
C THR A 202 3.33 35.77 -8.51
N VAL A 203 2.45 36.57 -7.92
CA VAL A 203 1.89 36.33 -6.60
C VAL A 203 0.37 36.21 -6.65
N SER A 204 -0.18 35.30 -5.85
CA SER A 204 -1.61 35.15 -5.61
C SER A 204 -1.87 34.85 -4.14
N LEU A 205 -3.14 34.73 -3.74
CA LEU A 205 -3.44 34.05 -2.48
C LEU A 205 -3.01 32.58 -2.58
N ALA A 206 -2.48 32.05 -1.49
CA ALA A 206 -2.24 30.63 -1.39
C ALA A 206 -3.58 29.88 -1.20
N PRO A 207 -3.71 28.62 -1.66
CA PRO A 207 -4.94 27.84 -1.53
C PRO A 207 -5.41 27.63 -0.08
N ASP A 208 -4.49 27.66 0.88
CA ASP A 208 -4.67 27.52 2.32
C ASP A 208 -4.84 28.87 3.03
N ASN A 209 -4.93 29.98 2.31
CA ASN A 209 -5.21 31.28 2.91
C ASN A 209 -6.45 31.20 3.82
N PRO A 210 -6.36 31.68 5.07
CA PRO A 210 -7.43 31.55 6.06
C PRO A 210 -8.82 31.99 5.52
N PRO A 211 -9.88 31.19 5.75
CA PRO A 211 -11.24 31.61 5.40
C PRO A 211 -11.69 32.77 6.31
N ALA A 212 -12.75 33.47 5.90
CA ALA A 212 -13.32 34.51 6.75
C ALA A 212 -13.81 33.92 8.08
N THR A 213 -13.24 34.37 9.20
CA THR A 213 -13.47 33.78 10.52
C THR A 213 -13.64 34.83 11.62
N THR A 214 -14.13 34.41 12.78
CA THR A 214 -14.18 35.24 13.99
C THR A 214 -13.13 34.74 14.98
N ILE A 215 -12.07 35.51 15.19
CA ILE A 215 -10.91 35.17 16.04
C ILE A 215 -11.15 35.70 17.46
N THR A 216 -10.76 34.94 18.48
CA THR A 216 -10.80 35.40 19.88
C THR A 216 -9.79 36.52 20.16
N LEU A 217 -10.05 37.31 21.20
CA LEU A 217 -9.06 38.26 21.72
C LEU A 217 -7.86 37.51 22.29
N ASN A 218 -6.68 38.12 22.26
CA ASN A 218 -5.46 37.52 22.83
C ASN A 218 -5.06 36.19 22.16
N ALA A 219 -5.52 35.96 20.91
CA ALA A 219 -5.01 34.87 20.08
C ALA A 219 -3.61 35.24 19.56
N TYR A 220 -2.67 34.31 19.68
CA TYR A 220 -1.26 34.51 19.32
C TYR A 220 -0.85 33.56 18.20
N GLY A 221 -0.01 34.01 17.27
CA GLY A 221 0.47 33.19 16.17
C GLY A 221 -0.59 32.81 15.13
N GLU A 222 -1.61 33.65 14.91
CA GLU A 222 -2.66 33.40 13.94
C GLU A 222 -2.25 33.81 12.53
N THR A 223 -2.31 32.90 11.56
CA THR A 223 -2.16 33.27 10.15
C THR A 223 -3.34 34.14 9.73
N VAL A 224 -3.07 35.36 9.26
CA VAL A 224 -4.08 36.33 8.81
C VAL A 224 -4.10 36.53 7.29
N MET A 225 -3.05 36.07 6.61
CA MET A 225 -2.94 36.04 5.15
C MET A 225 -1.88 35.03 4.75
N SER A 226 -2.18 34.17 3.77
CA SER A 226 -1.18 33.32 3.11
C SER A 226 -1.08 33.67 1.62
N VAL A 227 0.13 33.90 1.14
CA VAL A 227 0.40 34.28 -0.25
C VAL A 227 1.31 33.27 -0.93
N ARG A 228 0.94 32.90 -2.16
CA ARG A 228 1.73 32.02 -3.02
C ARG A 228 2.54 32.83 -4.00
N PHE A 229 3.85 32.70 -3.92
CA PHE A 229 4.77 33.14 -4.97
C PHE A 229 4.97 32.00 -5.96
N SER A 230 4.98 32.29 -7.25
CA SER A 230 5.24 31.32 -8.31
C SER A 230 6.23 31.90 -9.32
N GLY A 231 7.21 31.11 -9.72
CA GLY A 231 8.33 31.51 -10.56
C GLY A 231 9.66 31.26 -9.87
N THR A 232 10.68 32.00 -10.30
CA THR A 232 12.06 31.87 -9.81
C THR A 232 12.63 33.25 -9.52
N GLY A 233 13.13 33.48 -8.30
CA GLY A 233 13.75 34.75 -7.89
C GLY A 233 13.81 34.91 -6.37
N THR A 234 14.56 35.91 -5.93
CA THR A 234 14.79 36.19 -4.49
C THR A 234 13.98 37.42 -4.07
N ILE A 235 13.12 37.25 -3.06
CA ILE A 235 12.31 38.30 -2.47
C ILE A 235 13.13 39.04 -1.41
N ASP A 236 13.28 40.35 -1.60
CA ASP A 236 14.00 41.22 -0.66
C ASP A 236 13.05 41.86 0.38
N SER A 237 11.86 42.29 -0.05
CA SER A 237 10.90 42.96 0.83
C SER A 237 9.44 42.67 0.50
N LEU A 238 8.60 42.53 1.53
CA LEU A 238 7.14 42.41 1.44
C LEU A 238 6.48 43.61 2.12
N SER A 239 5.55 44.29 1.44
CA SER A 239 4.77 45.40 2.02
C SER A 239 3.28 45.10 2.03
N PHE A 240 2.71 45.03 3.23
CA PHE A 240 1.31 44.80 3.52
C PHE A 240 0.62 46.07 3.99
N LYS A 241 -0.70 46.12 3.80
CA LYS A 241 -1.55 47.19 4.33
C LYS A 241 -2.80 46.62 4.96
N ARG A 242 -3.05 47.06 6.20
CA ARG A 242 -4.28 46.76 6.92
C ARG A 242 -5.45 47.52 6.31
N GLN A 243 -6.57 46.85 6.13
CA GLN A 243 -7.83 47.43 5.69
C GLN A 243 -9.00 46.92 6.55
N GLY A 244 -10.18 47.51 6.35
CA GLY A 244 -11.38 47.21 7.14
C GLY A 244 -11.60 48.19 8.30
N PRO A 245 -12.82 48.18 8.91
CA PRO A 245 -13.23 49.12 9.95
C PRO A 245 -12.53 48.96 11.31
N GLY A 246 -11.63 47.98 11.48
CA GLY A 246 -10.78 47.84 12.66
C GLY A 246 -9.68 48.89 12.79
N ALA A 247 -8.86 48.78 13.84
CA ALA A 247 -7.80 49.72 14.19
C ALA A 247 -6.40 49.13 14.00
N THR A 248 -5.37 49.97 13.81
CA THR A 248 -3.98 49.51 13.71
C THR A 248 -3.46 48.92 15.02
N GLY A 249 -4.02 49.34 16.16
CA GLY A 249 -3.71 48.80 17.48
C GLY A 249 -4.43 47.48 17.79
N ASP A 250 -5.08 46.83 16.81
CA ASP A 250 -5.66 45.50 17.01
C ASP A 250 -4.60 44.36 17.00
N PHE A 251 -3.34 44.69 16.75
CA PHE A 251 -2.24 43.75 16.59
C PHE A 251 -1.08 44.16 17.50
N ASP A 252 -0.61 43.21 18.32
CA ASP A 252 0.59 43.39 19.14
C ASP A 252 1.84 43.31 18.28
N ASN A 253 1.90 42.29 17.41
CA ASN A 253 2.97 42.10 16.44
C ASN A 253 2.45 41.33 15.22
N LEU A 254 3.11 41.54 14.08
CA LEU A 254 3.00 40.74 12.87
C LEU A 254 4.39 40.28 12.42
N TYR A 255 4.42 39.11 11.81
CA TYR A 255 5.62 38.41 11.37
C TYR A 255 5.40 37.79 10.01
N VAL A 256 6.49 37.49 9.31
CA VAL A 256 6.50 36.66 8.11
C VAL A 256 7.02 35.28 8.48
N TYR A 257 6.30 34.24 8.06
CA TYR A 257 6.66 32.83 8.26
C TYR A 257 6.76 32.08 6.93
N ASP A 258 7.67 31.10 6.91
CA ASP A 258 7.78 30.05 5.89
C ASP A 258 7.58 28.69 6.59
N GLY A 259 6.38 28.14 6.47
CA GLY A 259 5.95 27.00 7.28
C GLY A 259 6.10 27.28 8.79
N ALA A 260 6.94 26.51 9.47
CA ALA A 260 7.22 26.68 10.90
C ALA A 260 8.25 27.78 11.20
N GLU A 261 9.05 28.21 10.23
CA GLU A 261 10.18 29.13 10.44
C GLU A 261 9.76 30.60 10.41
N ARG A 262 10.17 31.36 11.42
CA ARG A 262 9.94 32.81 11.49
C ARG A 262 11.06 33.55 10.77
N LEU A 263 10.74 34.26 9.70
CA LEU A 263 11.74 34.98 8.89
C LEU A 263 12.05 36.41 9.38
N THR A 264 11.25 36.93 10.31
CA THR A 264 11.32 38.34 10.72
C THR A 264 11.01 38.54 12.20
N GLY A 265 11.65 39.52 12.83
CA GLY A 265 11.17 40.06 14.10
C GLY A 265 9.81 40.76 13.96
N GLY A 266 9.07 40.82 15.08
CA GLY A 266 7.72 41.39 15.13
C GLY A 266 7.65 42.87 14.74
N ARG A 267 6.59 43.24 14.03
CA ARG A 267 6.30 44.63 13.62
C ARG A 267 4.83 44.98 13.79
N THR A 268 4.53 46.27 13.96
CA THR A 268 3.16 46.79 14.02
C THR A 268 2.84 47.69 12.83
N PRO A 269 1.58 47.76 12.37
CA PRO A 269 1.20 48.62 11.26
C PRO A 269 1.27 50.11 11.64
N SER A 270 1.71 50.93 10.69
CA SER A 270 1.78 52.39 10.81
C SER A 270 0.43 52.99 11.22
N SER A 271 0.42 53.82 12.28
CA SER A 271 -0.79 54.51 12.73
C SER A 271 -1.28 55.60 11.77
N ALA A 272 -0.44 56.02 10.80
CA ALA A 272 -0.79 57.04 9.83
C ALA A 272 -1.62 56.50 8.65
N ASP A 273 -1.31 55.29 8.18
CA ASP A 273 -1.87 54.73 6.94
C ASP A 273 -2.10 53.21 6.94
N GLY A 274 -1.77 52.52 8.04
CA GLY A 274 -1.95 51.08 8.20
C GLY A 274 -0.97 50.21 7.43
N THR A 275 0.11 50.77 6.88
CA THR A 275 1.14 50.03 6.13
C THR A 275 2.16 49.36 7.04
N LEU A 276 2.70 48.23 6.58
CA LEU A 276 3.70 47.42 7.25
C LEU A 276 4.64 46.82 6.20
N THR A 277 5.95 47.04 6.34
CA THR A 277 6.95 46.50 5.41
C THR A 277 7.98 45.66 6.16
N PHE A 278 8.30 44.49 5.63
CA PHE A 278 9.41 43.63 6.02
C PHE A 278 10.49 43.70 4.94
N VAL A 279 11.76 43.80 5.33
CA VAL A 279 12.92 44.02 4.44
C VAL A 279 14.03 43.04 4.79
N ASN A 280 15.00 42.88 3.87
CA ASN A 280 16.13 41.95 4.00
C ASN A 280 15.68 40.50 4.20
N LEU A 281 14.60 40.09 3.53
CA LEU A 281 14.09 38.72 3.65
C LEU A 281 15.00 37.71 2.97
N ASN A 282 15.67 38.11 1.88
CA ASN A 282 16.54 37.26 1.07
C ASN A 282 15.92 35.88 0.78
N LEU A 283 14.62 35.88 0.48
CA LEU A 283 13.80 34.68 0.41
C LEU A 283 13.77 34.14 -1.02
N ASP A 284 14.47 33.03 -1.23
CA ASP A 284 14.50 32.36 -2.53
C ASP A 284 13.18 31.64 -2.83
N VAL A 285 12.67 31.88 -4.03
CA VAL A 285 11.55 31.15 -4.63
C VAL A 285 12.05 30.43 -5.86
N ASN A 286 11.83 29.12 -5.93
CA ASN A 286 12.07 28.30 -7.11
C ASN A 286 10.86 27.36 -7.30
N GLY A 287 10.04 27.63 -8.32
CA GLY A 287 8.77 26.94 -8.51
C GLY A 287 7.64 27.68 -7.80
N THR A 288 7.16 27.16 -6.67
CA THR A 288 6.13 27.82 -5.85
C THR A 288 6.50 27.83 -4.38
N LYS A 289 6.24 28.94 -3.69
CA LYS A 289 6.49 29.07 -2.24
C LYS A 289 5.36 29.86 -1.58
N ASP A 290 4.78 29.29 -0.53
CA ASP A 290 3.72 29.91 0.25
C ASP A 290 4.34 30.60 1.48
N ILE A 291 3.89 31.82 1.74
CA ILE A 291 4.42 32.67 2.80
C ILE A 291 3.27 33.26 3.61
N ASP A 292 3.38 33.13 4.92
CA ASP A 292 2.33 33.50 5.85
C ASP A 292 2.64 34.83 6.54
N LEU A 293 1.65 35.70 6.56
CA LEU A 293 1.58 36.83 7.48
C LEU A 293 0.87 36.34 8.74
N VAL A 294 1.61 36.27 9.84
CA VAL A 294 1.15 35.74 11.13
C VAL A 294 1.03 36.89 12.13
N ALA A 295 -0.01 36.90 12.95
CA ALA A 295 -0.32 37.98 13.86
C ALA A 295 -0.54 37.53 15.31
N ASP A 296 -0.08 38.37 16.24
CA ASP A 296 -0.47 38.34 17.65
C ASP A 296 -1.49 39.45 17.89
N HIS A 297 -2.61 39.11 18.55
CA HIS A 297 -3.79 39.98 18.56
C HIS A 297 -4.07 40.64 19.93
N SER A 298 -4.29 41.95 19.89
CA SER A 298 -4.81 42.77 21.00
C SER A 298 -6.09 43.53 20.64
N GLY A 299 -6.82 42.99 19.67
CA GLY A 299 -8.02 43.57 19.06
C GLY A 299 -9.11 44.05 20.00
N THR A 300 -9.99 44.92 19.49
CA THR A 300 -11.26 45.22 20.14
C THR A 300 -12.39 44.37 19.56
N ALA A 301 -13.21 43.76 20.42
CA ALA A 301 -14.35 42.96 20.00
C ALA A 301 -15.26 43.70 18.99
N GLY A 302 -15.59 43.04 17.87
CA GLY A 302 -16.38 43.59 16.78
C GLY A 302 -15.58 44.32 15.69
N ASN A 303 -14.28 44.57 15.89
CA ASN A 303 -13.43 45.10 14.83
C ASN A 303 -13.26 44.06 13.71
N VAL A 304 -13.33 44.52 12.46
CA VAL A 304 -13.13 43.69 11.25
C VAL A 304 -11.90 44.18 10.52
N ASN A 305 -10.97 43.26 10.24
CA ASN A 305 -9.70 43.54 9.56
C ASN A 305 -9.49 42.57 8.39
N TYR A 306 -8.74 43.02 7.39
CA TYR A 306 -8.14 42.18 6.36
C TYR A 306 -6.84 42.82 5.88
N TRP A 307 -6.00 42.04 5.20
CA TRP A 307 -4.68 42.47 4.75
C TRP A 307 -4.60 42.47 3.23
N VAL A 308 -3.88 43.46 2.71
CA VAL A 308 -3.55 43.56 1.28
C VAL A 308 -2.04 43.57 1.15
N LEU A 309 -1.48 42.63 0.39
CA LEU A 309 -0.10 42.72 -0.06
C LEU A 309 -0.06 43.73 -1.22
N GLU A 310 0.55 44.90 -0.99
CA GLU A 310 0.55 46.03 -1.93
C GLU A 310 1.75 45.98 -2.88
N SER A 311 2.91 45.56 -2.40
CA SER A 311 4.13 45.50 -3.21
C SER A 311 5.14 44.50 -2.68
N VAL A 312 5.92 43.95 -3.61
CA VAL A 312 7.07 43.09 -3.33
C VAL A 312 8.26 43.57 -4.14
N THR A 313 9.42 43.60 -3.51
CA THR A 313 10.70 43.94 -4.16
C THR A 313 11.49 42.65 -4.32
N LEU A 314 11.99 42.41 -5.54
CA LEU A 314 12.91 41.32 -5.83
C LEU A 314 14.33 41.84 -5.89
N GLU A 315 15.31 40.99 -5.58
CA GLU A 315 16.73 41.31 -5.78
C GLU A 315 17.02 41.56 -7.28
N SER A 316 16.38 40.77 -8.17
CA SER A 316 16.37 40.99 -9.61
C SER A 316 15.10 40.42 -10.26
N GLY A 317 14.74 40.90 -11.47
CA GLY A 317 13.55 40.45 -12.20
C GLY A 317 12.31 41.33 -11.98
N ASN A 318 11.15 40.83 -12.40
CA ASN A 318 9.84 41.52 -12.29
C ASN A 318 8.82 40.61 -11.59
N ILE A 319 7.94 41.19 -10.78
CA ILE A 319 6.81 40.48 -10.16
C ILE A 319 5.46 41.10 -10.57
N SER A 320 4.44 40.26 -10.76
CA SER A 320 3.06 40.67 -11.10
C SER A 320 2.03 39.95 -10.23
N GLY A 321 0.76 40.40 -10.22
CA GLY A 321 -0.32 39.79 -9.41
C GLY A 321 -0.88 40.67 -8.28
N PHE A 322 -0.37 41.90 -8.11
CA PHE A 322 -0.86 42.85 -7.10
C PHE A 322 -2.11 43.62 -7.54
N PRO A 323 -2.95 44.09 -6.58
CA PRO A 323 -2.88 43.78 -5.15
C PRO A 323 -3.43 42.37 -4.85
N VAL A 324 -2.85 41.69 -3.87
CA VAL A 324 -3.38 40.42 -3.34
C VAL A 324 -4.07 40.71 -2.00
N GLN A 325 -5.34 40.33 -1.87
CA GLN A 325 -6.16 40.67 -0.70
C GLN A 325 -6.58 39.41 0.05
N SER A 326 -6.42 39.38 1.37
CA SER A 326 -6.90 38.29 2.23
C SER A 326 -8.40 38.39 2.54
N ASN A 327 -8.95 37.32 3.12
CA ASN A 327 -10.32 37.32 3.63
C ASN A 327 -10.44 38.19 4.90
N ASN A 328 -11.66 38.67 5.16
CA ASN A 328 -11.95 39.42 6.38
C ASN A 328 -11.98 38.50 7.60
N PHE A 329 -11.43 38.96 8.72
CA PHE A 329 -11.66 38.35 10.02
C PHE A 329 -12.18 39.38 11.03
N THR A 330 -12.93 38.90 12.01
CA THR A 330 -13.58 39.73 13.05
C THR A 330 -13.11 39.30 14.43
N PHE A 331 -12.92 40.23 15.37
CA PHE A 331 -12.60 39.86 16.75
C PHE A 331 -13.85 39.54 17.58
N ALA A 332 -13.85 38.40 18.28
CA ALA A 332 -14.85 38.02 19.27
C ALA A 332 -14.70 38.84 20.56
N GLY A 333 -15.66 38.69 21.49
CA GLY A 333 -15.56 39.25 22.85
C GLY A 333 -14.91 38.30 23.87
N SER A 334 -14.57 37.07 23.48
CA SER A 334 -13.94 36.05 24.33
C SER A 334 -12.43 36.02 24.11
N ASN A 335 -11.66 35.65 25.13
CA ASN A 335 -10.20 35.53 25.04
C ASN A 335 -9.77 34.09 24.73
N SER A 336 -8.74 33.93 23.90
CA SER A 336 -7.98 32.68 23.77
C SER A 336 -7.32 32.30 25.09
N GLY A 337 -6.94 31.03 25.18
CA GLY A 337 -6.18 30.51 26.29
C GLY A 337 -4.79 31.13 26.46
N THR A 338 -4.11 30.76 27.54
CA THR A 338 -2.75 31.19 27.85
C THR A 338 -1.90 30.01 28.31
N ILE A 339 -0.61 30.04 27.97
CA ILE A 339 0.39 29.08 28.44
C ILE A 339 1.53 29.82 29.14
N ASN A 340 2.22 29.14 30.06
CA ASN A 340 3.48 29.62 30.61
C ASN A 340 4.63 28.74 30.12
N VAL A 341 5.77 29.35 29.80
CA VAL A 341 6.99 28.67 29.36
C VAL A 341 8.10 29.02 30.36
N ASP A 342 8.43 28.08 31.23
CA ASP A 342 9.39 28.29 32.33
C ASP A 342 10.69 27.51 32.10
N LYS A 343 11.84 28.07 32.47
CA LYS A 343 13.07 27.28 32.61
C LYS A 343 12.90 26.29 33.75
N THR A 344 13.41 25.06 33.60
CA THR A 344 13.38 24.07 34.68
C THR A 344 14.64 23.21 34.69
N GLY A 345 14.89 22.51 35.80
CA GLY A 345 15.99 21.56 35.90
C GLY A 345 17.40 22.15 35.84
N SER A 346 18.38 21.27 35.67
CA SER A 346 19.79 21.59 35.43
C SER A 346 20.35 20.65 34.37
N VAL A 347 21.23 21.15 33.52
CA VAL A 347 21.83 20.38 32.42
C VAL A 347 23.36 20.41 32.58
N ALA A 348 24.01 19.25 32.38
CA ALA A 348 25.45 19.11 32.52
C ALA A 348 26.19 19.56 31.25
N ASN A 349 27.45 19.97 31.40
CA ASN A 349 28.31 20.33 30.28
C ASN A 349 28.53 19.13 29.35
N PRO A 350 28.23 19.25 28.04
CA PRO A 350 28.39 18.16 27.09
C PRO A 350 29.83 18.08 26.55
N LYS A 351 30.19 16.96 25.93
CA LYS A 351 31.51 16.76 25.32
C LYS A 351 31.52 17.11 23.82
N VAL A 352 32.67 17.50 23.29
CA VAL A 352 32.91 17.64 21.83
C VAL A 352 32.71 16.28 21.16
N GLY A 353 31.96 16.25 20.07
CA GLY A 353 31.60 15.02 19.37
C GLY A 353 30.45 14.23 20.03
N GLN A 354 29.93 14.68 21.19
CA GLN A 354 28.88 13.96 21.89
C GLN A 354 27.61 13.91 21.04
N LYS A 355 27.16 12.68 20.77
CA LYS A 355 25.87 12.38 20.15
C LYS A 355 24.77 12.37 21.21
N MET A 356 23.57 12.83 20.83
CA MET A 356 22.41 12.92 21.73
C MET A 356 22.73 13.59 23.08
N ALA A 357 23.50 14.68 23.06
CA ALA A 357 23.78 15.49 24.24
C ALA A 357 22.49 16.20 24.70
N HIS A 358 22.26 16.27 26.01
CA HIS A 358 21.16 17.04 26.60
C HIS A 358 21.56 18.52 26.64
N LEU A 359 20.83 19.39 25.94
CA LEU A 359 21.25 20.77 25.64
C LEU A 359 20.44 21.85 26.38
N SER A 360 19.18 21.59 26.71
CA SER A 360 18.34 22.48 27.51
C SER A 360 17.11 21.74 28.02
N THR A 361 16.41 22.29 29.01
CA THR A 361 15.11 21.79 29.45
C THR A 361 14.21 22.93 29.92
N PHE A 362 12.93 22.86 29.56
CA PHE A 362 11.92 23.87 29.88
C PHE A 362 10.57 23.20 30.12
N LYS A 363 9.67 23.89 30.80
CA LYS A 363 8.35 23.39 31.19
C LYS A 363 7.28 24.28 30.59
N ILE A 364 6.30 23.67 29.93
CA ILE A 364 5.11 24.38 29.43
C ILE A 364 3.89 24.01 30.29
N THR A 365 3.16 25.02 30.77
CA THR A 365 1.93 24.87 31.56
C THR A 365 0.75 25.44 30.80
N ALA A 366 -0.34 24.67 30.65
CA ALA A 366 -1.56 25.14 30.00
C ALA A 366 -2.52 25.73 31.05
N ASN A 367 -2.73 27.05 31.06
CA ASN A 367 -3.36 27.71 32.21
C ASN A 367 -4.89 27.70 32.16
N THR A 368 -5.46 28.15 31.05
CA THR A 368 -6.89 28.51 30.96
C THR A 368 -7.72 27.51 30.17
N GLU A 369 -7.10 26.75 29.27
CA GLU A 369 -7.68 25.63 28.52
C GLU A 369 -6.58 24.59 28.20
N SER A 370 -6.96 23.45 27.64
CA SER A 370 -5.98 22.46 27.15
C SER A 370 -5.26 23.02 25.93
N ALA A 371 -3.96 22.74 25.83
CA ALA A 371 -3.08 23.28 24.81
C ALA A 371 -2.52 22.16 23.92
N HIS A 372 -2.62 22.31 22.61
CA HIS A 372 -1.88 21.50 21.64
C HIS A 372 -0.66 22.27 21.17
N LEU A 373 0.51 21.89 21.65
CA LEU A 373 1.77 22.51 21.27
C LEU A 373 2.12 22.13 19.83
N LYS A 374 2.27 23.14 18.97
CA LYS A 374 2.51 23.00 17.53
C LYS A 374 3.96 23.27 17.17
N ARG A 375 4.55 24.30 17.78
CA ARG A 375 5.91 24.74 17.51
C ARG A 375 6.57 25.29 18.75
N VAL A 376 7.87 25.05 18.87
CA VAL A 376 8.78 25.77 19.78
C VAL A 376 10.04 26.14 18.99
N SER A 377 10.47 27.39 19.07
CA SER A 377 11.76 27.86 18.56
C SER A 377 12.61 28.40 19.71
N LEU A 378 13.91 28.06 19.73
CA LEU A 378 14.85 28.48 20.77
C LEU A 378 16.12 29.07 20.16
N LEU A 379 16.42 30.33 20.44
CA LEU A 379 17.62 30.99 19.94
C LEU A 379 18.87 30.48 20.67
N ASN A 380 19.92 30.16 19.92
CA ASN A 380 21.23 29.83 20.45
C ASN A 380 22.06 31.10 20.70
N GLY A 381 22.07 31.60 21.94
CA GLY A 381 22.96 32.69 22.36
C GLY A 381 24.39 32.24 22.71
N GLY A 382 24.76 31.01 22.35
CA GLY A 382 26.05 30.41 22.63
C GLY A 382 27.14 30.85 21.66
N THR A 383 28.28 30.13 21.68
CA THR A 383 29.39 30.35 20.73
C THR A 383 29.67 29.14 19.85
N VAL A 384 29.02 27.99 20.10
CA VAL A 384 29.01 26.88 19.13
C VAL A 384 28.26 27.36 17.90
N LYS A 385 28.82 27.10 16.71
CA LYS A 385 28.15 27.45 15.45
C LYS A 385 26.91 26.60 15.27
N ASP A 386 25.89 27.17 14.64
CA ASP A 386 24.61 26.48 14.47
C ASP A 386 24.75 25.22 13.60
N ALA A 387 25.61 25.25 12.58
CA ALA A 387 25.94 24.08 11.77
C ALA A 387 26.63 22.94 12.55
N ASP A 388 27.23 23.25 13.70
CA ASP A 388 27.88 22.26 14.58
C ASP A 388 26.90 21.66 15.60
N ILE A 389 25.62 22.07 15.58
CA ILE A 389 24.52 21.49 16.37
C ILE A 389 23.54 20.82 15.40
N THR A 390 23.50 19.50 15.41
CA THR A 390 22.71 18.71 14.44
C THR A 390 21.81 17.70 15.14
N ASN A 391 20.91 17.04 14.40
CA ASN A 391 20.03 15.98 14.91
C ASN A 391 19.24 16.37 16.16
N LEU A 392 18.72 17.60 16.19
CA LEU A 392 17.97 18.10 17.34
C LEU A 392 16.64 17.36 17.50
N TYR A 393 16.22 17.11 18.74
CA TYR A 393 14.88 16.60 19.05
C TYR A 393 14.42 17.00 20.45
N LEU A 394 13.09 16.97 20.66
CA LEU A 394 12.47 17.12 21.98
C LEU A 394 12.08 15.77 22.55
N GLU A 395 12.34 15.57 23.84
CA GLU A 395 11.89 14.42 24.62
C GLU A 395 10.95 14.85 25.75
N VAL A 396 9.88 14.08 25.98
CA VAL A 396 9.03 14.15 27.18
C VAL A 396 8.87 12.75 27.75
N ASN A 397 9.14 12.57 29.05
CA ASN A 397 9.02 11.28 29.76
C ASN A 397 9.81 10.09 29.13
N GLY A 398 10.91 10.37 28.42
CA GLY A 398 11.71 9.32 27.75
C GLY A 398 11.33 9.08 26.29
N ASP A 399 10.22 9.65 25.82
CA ASP A 399 9.75 9.52 24.44
C ASP A 399 10.15 10.75 23.61
N LYS A 400 10.66 10.52 22.40
CA LYS A 400 10.90 11.59 21.42
C LYS A 400 9.55 12.10 20.89
N VAL A 401 9.28 13.39 21.06
CA VAL A 401 7.98 14.01 20.74
C VAL A 401 8.01 14.96 19.53
N ALA A 402 9.20 15.46 19.15
CA ALA A 402 9.39 16.27 17.96
C ALA A 402 10.85 16.14 17.48
N ASN A 403 11.07 16.18 16.17
CA ASN A 403 12.40 16.44 15.61
C ASN A 403 12.61 17.96 15.51
N GLY A 404 13.85 18.40 15.45
CA GLY A 404 14.20 19.79 15.23
C GLY A 404 15.49 19.96 14.43
N TRP A 405 15.76 21.20 14.05
CA TRP A 405 16.95 21.61 13.31
C TRP A 405 17.37 23.02 13.70
N MET A 406 18.63 23.36 13.45
CA MET A 406 19.10 24.75 13.52
C MET A 406 18.81 25.45 12.20
N ASN A 407 18.19 26.63 12.24
CA ASN A 407 17.99 27.45 11.06
C ASN A 407 19.15 28.44 10.80
N GLY A 408 19.05 29.22 9.72
CA GLY A 408 20.10 30.17 9.32
C GLY A 408 20.27 31.38 10.24
N ASP A 409 19.28 31.66 11.10
CA ASP A 409 19.27 32.76 12.06
C ASP A 409 19.77 32.36 13.47
N GLY A 410 20.10 31.07 13.66
CA GLY A 410 20.62 30.53 14.91
C GLY A 410 19.55 29.99 15.87
N ASP A 411 18.34 29.76 15.39
CA ASP A 411 17.24 29.18 16.15
C ASP A 411 17.19 27.65 16.00
N ALA A 412 17.01 26.95 17.11
CA ALA A 412 16.59 25.55 17.15
C ALA A 412 15.06 25.48 17.01
N VAL A 413 14.58 25.09 15.82
CA VAL A 413 13.16 25.00 15.49
C VAL A 413 12.66 23.56 15.70
N PHE A 414 11.57 23.41 16.44
CA PHE A 414 10.90 22.14 16.70
C PHE A 414 9.44 22.20 16.26
N GLU A 415 9.04 21.29 15.38
CA GLU A 415 7.68 21.16 14.88
C GLU A 415 7.07 19.83 15.31
N PHE A 416 5.84 19.88 15.83
CA PHE A 416 5.11 18.69 16.25
C PHE A 416 4.19 18.21 15.13
N SER A 417 4.32 16.94 14.72
CA SER A 417 3.50 16.36 13.67
C SER A 417 2.01 16.25 14.07
N GLY A 418 1.11 16.34 13.09
CA GLY A 418 -0.32 16.08 13.28
C GLY A 418 -1.03 17.12 14.16
N SER A 419 -1.77 16.66 15.17
CA SER A 419 -2.53 17.56 16.07
C SER A 419 -1.66 18.35 17.04
N GLY A 420 -0.35 18.09 17.13
CA GLY A 420 0.53 18.69 18.13
C GLY A 420 0.58 17.89 19.44
N TYR A 421 1.42 18.32 20.38
CA TYR A 421 1.55 17.66 21.68
C TYR A 421 0.56 18.22 22.71
N SER A 422 -0.33 17.37 23.20
CA SER A 422 -1.43 17.77 24.10
C SER A 422 -0.97 17.96 25.55
N ILE A 423 -1.36 19.09 26.14
CA ILE A 423 -1.21 19.42 27.55
C ILE A 423 -2.60 19.75 28.11
N ALA A 424 -3.10 18.97 29.06
CA ALA A 424 -4.41 19.19 29.63
C ALA A 424 -4.47 20.52 30.40
N LYS A 425 -5.66 21.15 30.46
CA LYS A 425 -5.88 22.36 31.27
C LYS A 425 -5.42 22.17 32.71
N GLY A 426 -4.56 23.07 33.18
CA GLY A 426 -3.97 23.07 34.52
C GLY A 426 -2.79 22.10 34.70
N ASP A 427 -2.47 21.32 33.67
CA ASP A 427 -1.32 20.42 33.65
C ASP A 427 -0.08 21.12 33.07
N ASN A 428 1.08 20.50 33.30
CA ASN A 428 2.36 20.93 32.75
C ASN A 428 3.18 19.73 32.23
N LYS A 429 4.06 20.02 31.28
CA LYS A 429 4.96 19.04 30.67
C LYS A 429 6.37 19.61 30.58
N ILE A 430 7.36 18.77 30.90
CA ILE A 430 8.78 19.11 30.84
C ILE A 430 9.35 18.57 29.55
N PHE A 431 9.86 19.47 28.72
CA PHE A 431 10.52 19.18 27.46
C PHE A 431 12.03 19.25 27.67
N LYS A 432 12.75 18.29 27.11
CA LYS A 432 14.21 18.25 27.09
C LYS A 432 14.68 18.33 25.64
N VAL A 433 15.66 19.19 25.39
CA VAL A 433 16.30 19.37 24.09
C VAL A 433 17.51 18.47 24.02
N TYR A 434 17.60 17.63 22.99
CA TYR A 434 18.75 16.80 22.70
C TYR A 434 19.30 17.11 21.31
N GLY A 435 20.60 16.91 21.09
CA GLY A 435 21.23 17.05 19.79
C GLY A 435 22.68 16.57 19.76
N ASP A 436 23.25 16.50 18.57
CA ASP A 436 24.63 16.13 18.32
C ASP A 436 25.53 17.36 18.22
N LEU A 437 26.73 17.27 18.79
CA LEU A 437 27.66 18.39 18.88
C LEU A 437 28.98 18.13 18.13
N SER A 438 29.31 19.01 17.19
CA SER A 438 30.58 19.01 16.45
C SER A 438 31.42 20.27 16.72
N GLY A 439 31.04 21.06 17.74
CA GLY A 439 31.73 22.29 18.13
C GLY A 439 33.08 22.03 18.80
N LYS A 440 33.75 23.10 19.23
CA LYS A 440 35.09 23.06 19.83
C LYS A 440 35.06 23.13 21.34
N LYS A 441 36.17 22.74 21.96
CA LYS A 441 36.41 22.93 23.40
C LYS A 441 36.17 24.40 23.78
N ASP A 442 35.55 24.60 24.94
CA ASP A 442 35.22 25.89 25.56
C ASP A 442 34.16 26.73 24.83
N GLU A 443 33.63 26.27 23.70
CA GLU A 443 32.45 26.88 23.09
C GLU A 443 31.20 26.63 23.95
N THR A 444 30.23 27.55 23.90
CA THR A 444 29.04 27.48 24.76
C THR A 444 27.76 27.24 23.97
N ILE A 445 26.77 26.60 24.62
CA ILE A 445 25.41 26.43 24.11
C ILE A 445 24.45 27.09 25.10
N LYS A 446 23.52 27.89 24.59
CA LYS A 446 22.59 28.70 25.37
C LYS A 446 21.25 28.87 24.66
N PHE A 447 20.32 27.94 24.88
CA PHE A 447 18.99 27.98 24.27
C PHE A 447 17.97 28.73 25.14
N TYR A 448 17.24 29.67 24.57
CA TYR A 448 16.16 30.42 25.23
C TYR A 448 15.09 30.84 24.22
N VAL A 449 13.90 31.22 24.71
CA VAL A 449 12.81 31.71 23.87
C VAL A 449 12.99 33.21 23.66
N GLU A 450 13.23 33.66 22.42
CA GLU A 450 13.46 35.09 22.17
C GLU A 450 12.18 35.91 22.25
N GLN A 451 11.08 35.42 21.67
CA GLN A 451 9.78 36.10 21.65
C GLN A 451 8.67 35.11 21.97
N ALA A 452 7.57 35.60 22.55
CA ALA A 452 6.43 34.75 22.89
C ALA A 452 5.91 33.96 21.68
N SER A 453 5.93 34.55 20.48
CA SER A 453 5.49 33.92 19.22
C SER A 453 6.35 32.75 18.74
N ASP A 454 7.55 32.57 19.31
CA ASP A 454 8.40 31.40 19.07
C ASP A 454 7.80 30.13 19.66
N VAL A 455 6.78 30.26 20.51
CA VAL A 455 5.99 29.14 21.02
C VAL A 455 4.56 29.25 20.51
N LEU A 456 4.11 28.25 19.75
CA LEU A 456 2.73 28.17 19.28
C LEU A 456 2.03 26.99 19.94
N ALA A 457 0.96 27.27 20.68
CA ALA A 457 0.04 26.25 21.14
C ALA A 457 -1.41 26.65 20.82
N VAL A 458 -2.21 25.71 20.36
CA VAL A 458 -3.62 25.94 19.98
C VAL A 458 -4.54 25.40 21.08
N GLY A 459 -5.51 26.21 21.50
CA GLY A 459 -6.47 25.86 22.54
C GLY A 459 -7.59 24.96 22.03
N ASP A 460 -7.97 23.95 22.82
CA ASP A 460 -9.08 23.04 22.48
C ASP A 460 -10.46 23.71 22.45
N GLN A 461 -10.67 24.76 23.25
CA GLN A 461 -11.99 25.35 23.43
C GLN A 461 -12.40 26.22 22.25
N PHE A 462 -11.45 26.98 21.70
CA PHE A 462 -11.72 27.96 20.64
C PHE A 462 -11.01 27.65 19.32
N GLY A 463 -10.02 26.75 19.32
CA GLY A 463 -9.26 26.41 18.11
C GLY A 463 -8.29 27.50 17.65
N PHE A 464 -7.98 28.46 18.52
CA PHE A 464 -7.07 29.58 18.28
C PHE A 464 -5.82 29.46 19.17
N GLY A 465 -4.74 30.09 18.75
CA GLY A 465 -3.48 30.16 19.44
C GLY A 465 -3.61 30.79 20.83
N MET A 466 -2.92 30.20 21.78
CA MET A 466 -2.90 30.59 23.19
C MET A 466 -1.71 31.52 23.45
N ALA A 467 -1.93 32.62 24.15
CA ALA A 467 -0.88 33.60 24.44
C ALA A 467 0.19 33.02 25.39
N PRO A 468 1.46 32.96 24.96
CA PRO A 468 2.54 32.48 25.82
C PRO A 468 3.06 33.56 26.74
N THR A 469 3.28 33.21 28.00
CA THR A 469 4.07 33.99 28.96
C THR A 469 5.40 33.28 29.17
N VAL A 470 6.49 33.88 28.69
CA VAL A 470 7.85 33.35 28.86
C VAL A 470 8.41 33.83 30.20
N ASP A 471 8.98 32.92 30.98
CA ASP A 471 9.70 33.22 32.21
C ASP A 471 10.92 34.10 31.92
N ALA A 472 11.13 35.13 32.74
CA ALA A 472 12.30 36.00 32.68
C ALA A 472 13.64 35.28 32.97
N ASN A 473 13.58 33.99 33.33
CA ASN A 473 14.76 33.12 33.45
C ASN A 473 14.96 32.21 32.23
N PHE A 474 14.24 32.44 31.13
CA PHE A 474 14.33 31.67 29.87
C PHE A 474 14.14 32.52 28.60
N ASP A 475 14.38 33.83 28.68
CA ASP A 475 14.10 34.81 27.62
C ASP A 475 15.35 35.46 27.02
N ASP A 476 16.55 35.23 27.59
CA ASP A 476 17.80 35.78 27.07
C ASP A 476 19.05 34.91 27.34
N SER A 477 20.17 35.30 26.73
CA SER A 477 21.46 34.58 26.82
C SER A 477 22.16 34.64 28.20
N THR A 478 21.66 35.45 29.13
CA THR A 478 22.10 35.52 30.54
C THR A 478 21.20 34.67 31.45
N ASN A 479 19.96 34.45 31.03
CA ASN A 479 18.89 33.77 31.72
C ASN A 479 18.56 32.45 31.00
N THR A 480 19.52 31.52 30.97
CA THR A 480 19.41 30.23 30.24
C THR A 480 20.29 29.14 30.87
N HIS A 481 20.24 27.90 30.38
CA HIS A 481 21.26 26.89 30.65
C HIS A 481 22.53 27.26 29.88
N SER A 482 23.59 27.63 30.60
CA SER A 482 24.90 27.92 30.00
C SER A 482 25.77 26.68 30.04
N LEU A 483 25.84 25.97 28.92
CA LEU A 483 26.67 24.77 28.78
C LEU A 483 27.99 25.14 28.11
N THR A 484 29.09 24.51 28.53
CA THR A 484 30.42 24.67 27.92
C THR A 484 30.90 23.32 27.39
N LEU A 485 31.23 23.25 26.09
CA LEU A 485 31.73 22.04 25.45
C LEU A 485 33.07 21.62 26.03
N GLN A 486 33.12 20.37 26.47
CA GLN A 486 34.32 19.75 27.02
C GLN A 486 34.96 18.88 25.94
N GLY A 487 36.22 19.10 25.57
CA GLY A 487 36.84 18.30 24.52
C GLY A 487 38.35 18.24 24.62
N GLY A 488 38.90 17.24 23.94
CA GLY A 488 40.29 17.13 23.54
C GLY A 488 40.43 17.22 22.01
N VAL A 489 41.66 17.23 21.50
CA VAL A 489 41.98 17.24 20.05
C VAL A 489 41.67 15.91 19.35
N LEU A 490 41.70 14.78 20.06
CA LEU A 490 41.32 13.46 19.54
C LEU A 490 40.12 12.90 20.31
N THR A 491 39.09 12.47 19.60
CA THR A 491 37.93 11.78 20.17
C THR A 491 37.89 10.32 19.71
N LEU A 492 37.75 9.38 20.65
CA LEU A 492 37.53 7.96 20.40
C LEU A 492 36.08 7.61 20.72
N THR A 493 35.44 6.75 19.93
CA THR A 493 34.07 6.30 20.20
C THR A 493 33.94 4.82 19.87
N PHE A 494 33.37 4.04 20.78
CA PHE A 494 33.06 2.63 20.54
C PHE A 494 31.74 2.53 19.77
N ASN A 495 31.75 1.74 18.69
CA ASN A 495 30.66 1.68 17.73
C ASN A 495 30.00 0.28 17.64
N GLY A 496 30.60 -0.76 18.22
CA GLY A 496 30.06 -2.12 18.15
C GLY A 496 31.14 -3.20 18.02
N PRO A 497 30.81 -4.41 17.52
CA PRO A 497 29.46 -4.91 17.28
C PRO A 497 28.69 -5.07 18.61
N ASN A 498 27.38 -5.29 18.55
CA ASN A 498 26.61 -5.68 19.74
C ASN A 498 27.12 -7.00 20.31
N ALA A 499 26.94 -7.23 21.61
CA ALA A 499 27.25 -8.52 22.21
C ALA A 499 26.45 -9.63 21.50
N THR A 500 27.13 -10.67 21.04
CA THR A 500 26.55 -11.77 20.26
C THR A 500 27.32 -13.06 20.50
N ASN A 501 26.80 -14.17 19.97
CA ASN A 501 27.56 -15.40 19.84
C ASN A 501 28.38 -15.38 18.55
N VAL A 502 29.57 -15.98 18.57
CA VAL A 502 30.46 -16.15 17.42
C VAL A 502 30.88 -17.61 17.31
N GLY A 503 31.15 -18.06 16.09
CA GLY A 503 31.57 -19.43 15.84
C GLY A 503 32.90 -19.79 16.50
N THR A 504 33.08 -21.09 16.75
CA THR A 504 34.30 -21.66 17.35
C THR A 504 35.42 -21.92 16.35
N ASP A 505 35.10 -21.86 15.05
CA ASP A 505 36.02 -21.95 13.92
C ASP A 505 35.56 -20.94 12.85
N THR A 506 36.14 -19.75 12.84
CA THR A 506 35.70 -18.63 11.98
C THR A 506 36.89 -17.82 11.50
N GLN A 507 36.76 -17.23 10.31
CA GLN A 507 37.74 -16.30 9.75
C GLN A 507 37.21 -14.87 9.82
N ASP A 508 38.10 -13.91 10.07
CA ASP A 508 37.80 -12.46 10.04
C ASP A 508 36.62 -12.03 10.93
N THR A 509 36.40 -12.72 12.05
CA THR A 509 35.35 -12.39 13.00
C THR A 509 35.57 -10.98 13.56
N VAL A 510 34.55 -10.13 13.46
CA VAL A 510 34.60 -8.76 14.00
C VAL A 510 34.47 -8.82 15.52
N LEU A 511 35.51 -8.37 16.23
CA LEU A 511 35.59 -8.41 17.69
C LEU A 511 35.36 -7.06 18.35
N ALA A 512 35.64 -5.96 17.65
CA ALA A 512 35.36 -4.59 18.09
C ALA A 512 35.30 -3.62 16.91
N GLN A 513 34.56 -2.53 17.06
CA GLN A 513 34.46 -1.42 16.14
C GLN A 513 34.53 -0.11 16.93
N TYR A 514 35.29 0.84 16.41
CA TYR A 514 35.46 2.15 17.02
C TYR A 514 35.78 3.20 15.95
N SER A 515 35.60 4.47 16.27
CA SER A 515 35.97 5.58 15.41
C SER A 515 36.94 6.51 16.10
N MET A 516 37.81 7.14 15.32
CA MET A 516 38.71 8.21 15.76
C MET A 516 38.41 9.49 14.99
N SER A 517 38.10 10.57 15.70
CA SER A 517 37.84 11.90 15.13
C SER A 517 38.90 12.87 15.62
N ALA A 518 39.65 13.48 14.70
CA ALA A 518 40.74 14.39 15.05
C ALA A 518 40.39 15.85 14.70
N ALA A 519 40.54 16.77 15.64
CA ALA A 519 40.38 18.22 15.42
C ALA A 519 41.63 18.89 14.84
N SER A 520 42.73 18.15 14.73
CA SER A 520 44.00 18.55 14.10
C SER A 520 44.62 17.33 13.43
N ASP A 521 45.53 17.53 12.47
CA ASP A 521 46.21 16.40 11.84
C ASP A 521 47.09 15.69 12.87
N ILE A 522 46.87 14.39 13.06
CA ILE A 522 47.54 13.55 14.06
C ILE A 522 48.21 12.37 13.34
N GLU A 523 49.49 12.12 13.66
CA GLU A 523 50.20 10.89 13.30
C GLU A 523 50.14 9.94 14.51
N VAL A 524 49.39 8.84 14.38
CA VAL A 524 49.34 7.74 15.35
C VAL A 524 50.49 6.79 15.04
N LYS A 525 51.28 6.42 16.05
CA LYS A 525 52.51 5.63 15.84
C LYS A 525 52.58 4.32 16.61
N LYS A 526 51.71 4.18 17.62
CA LYS A 526 51.52 2.95 18.35
C LYS A 526 50.05 2.77 18.64
N LEU A 527 49.58 1.54 18.59
CA LEU A 527 48.25 1.15 19.02
C LEU A 527 48.38 -0.11 19.87
N ARG A 528 47.73 -0.14 21.04
CA ARG A 528 47.77 -1.31 21.93
C ARG A 528 46.39 -1.92 22.05
N LEU A 529 46.31 -3.22 21.79
CA LEU A 529 45.10 -4.02 21.98
C LEU A 529 45.29 -4.98 23.15
N VAL A 530 44.23 -5.19 23.91
CA VAL A 530 44.19 -6.11 25.06
C VAL A 530 43.08 -7.14 24.84
N LEU A 531 43.40 -8.42 25.06
CA LEU A 531 42.50 -9.55 24.96
C LEU A 531 42.06 -9.99 26.36
N CYS A 532 40.75 -10.21 26.51
CA CYS A 532 40.10 -10.57 27.77
C CYS A 532 39.24 -11.82 27.61
N GLN A 533 39.26 -12.71 28.60
CA GLN A 533 38.46 -13.95 28.66
C GLN A 533 37.58 -13.98 29.90
N ALA A 534 36.39 -14.56 29.78
CA ALA A 534 35.60 -15.05 30.90
C ALA A 534 35.04 -16.44 30.58
N ASP A 535 35.19 -17.39 31.51
CA ASP A 535 34.56 -18.71 31.39
C ASP A 535 33.03 -18.58 31.49
N ALA A 536 32.30 -19.51 30.89
CA ALA A 536 30.84 -19.52 30.88
C ALA A 536 30.21 -19.28 32.26
N GLY A 537 29.42 -18.20 32.38
CA GLY A 537 28.71 -17.84 33.60
C GLY A 537 29.58 -17.33 34.75
N THR A 538 30.85 -17.02 34.49
CA THR A 538 31.78 -16.44 35.46
C THR A 538 32.10 -14.98 35.14
N THR A 539 32.89 -14.32 35.99
CA THR A 539 33.44 -12.99 35.71
C THR A 539 34.77 -13.13 34.97
N TYR A 540 35.25 -12.05 34.32
CA TYR A 540 36.57 -12.03 33.66
C TYR A 540 37.69 -12.56 34.58
N ALA A 541 38.53 -13.43 34.01
CA ALA A 541 39.69 -14.04 34.66
C ALA A 541 40.98 -13.39 34.17
N ASP A 542 42.07 -13.55 34.94
CA ASP A 542 43.41 -13.17 34.48
C ASP A 542 43.80 -14.04 33.27
N ALA A 543 44.00 -13.41 32.11
CA ALA A 543 44.20 -14.09 30.84
C ALA A 543 45.52 -13.75 30.13
N SER A 544 46.51 -13.23 30.87
CA SER A 544 47.83 -12.87 30.34
C SER A 544 48.81 -14.06 30.33
N ASP A 545 48.77 -14.91 29.29
CA ASP A 545 49.89 -15.84 29.03
C ASP A 545 51.07 -15.08 28.42
N THR A 546 51.97 -14.63 29.28
CA THR A 546 53.20 -13.92 28.89
C THR A 546 54.26 -14.79 28.19
N THR A 547 54.03 -16.11 28.08
CA THR A 547 54.96 -17.04 27.45
C THR A 547 54.53 -17.41 26.03
N ASN A 548 53.26 -17.78 25.83
CA ASN A 548 52.78 -18.27 24.53
C ASN A 548 51.52 -17.54 23.99
N GLY A 549 50.99 -16.53 24.69
CA GLY A 549 49.83 -15.75 24.24
C GLY A 549 48.55 -16.59 24.07
N TRP A 550 47.68 -16.17 23.15
CA TRP A 550 46.41 -16.83 22.84
C TRP A 550 46.52 -17.63 21.55
N ALA A 551 46.65 -18.95 21.67
CA ALA A 551 46.84 -19.83 20.52
C ALA A 551 45.59 -19.99 19.66
N ASP A 552 44.40 -19.74 20.22
CA ASP A 552 43.11 -19.97 19.57
C ASP A 552 42.61 -18.77 18.75
N LEU A 553 43.36 -17.67 18.79
CA LEU A 553 43.10 -16.47 18.00
C LEU A 553 44.28 -16.21 17.07
N ASP A 554 44.03 -16.08 15.77
CA ASP A 554 45.03 -15.75 14.75
C ASP A 554 44.63 -14.48 13.99
N ASP A 555 45.56 -13.95 13.19
CA ASP A 555 45.30 -12.86 12.23
C ASP A 555 44.62 -11.61 12.81
N ILE A 556 44.91 -11.26 14.07
CA ILE A 556 44.30 -10.10 14.72
C ILE A 556 44.82 -8.82 14.06
N LYS A 557 43.90 -8.06 13.47
CA LYS A 557 44.22 -6.87 12.66
C LYS A 557 43.18 -5.76 12.82
N VAL A 558 43.60 -4.53 12.56
CA VAL A 558 42.70 -3.36 12.50
C VAL A 558 42.53 -2.95 11.04
N ILE A 559 41.28 -2.90 10.60
CA ILE A 559 40.88 -2.49 9.26
C ILE A 559 40.22 -1.13 9.35
N ASP A 560 40.63 -0.21 8.48
CA ASP A 560 39.88 1.01 8.19
C ASP A 560 38.65 0.66 7.34
N GLU A 561 37.46 0.79 7.91
CA GLU A 561 36.20 0.46 7.26
C GLU A 561 35.90 1.41 6.10
N ASP A 562 36.43 2.64 6.14
CA ASP A 562 36.19 3.64 5.09
C ASP A 562 36.98 3.31 3.81
N THR A 563 38.10 2.59 3.92
CA THR A 563 38.97 2.23 2.77
C THR A 563 39.12 0.74 2.52
N GLY A 564 38.71 -0.11 3.47
CA GLY A 564 38.93 -1.56 3.45
C GLY A 564 40.39 -1.99 3.68
N GLN A 565 41.29 -1.06 4.02
CA GLN A 565 42.71 -1.35 4.21
C GLN A 565 43.02 -1.84 5.63
N VAL A 566 43.88 -2.85 5.75
CA VAL A 566 44.50 -3.21 7.03
C VAL A 566 45.54 -2.15 7.39
N ILE A 567 45.33 -1.45 8.50
CA ILE A 567 46.19 -0.33 8.95
C ILE A 567 47.08 -0.68 10.15
N VAL A 568 46.74 -1.73 10.90
CA VAL A 568 47.51 -2.23 12.05
C VAL A 568 47.45 -3.76 12.06
N GLY A 569 48.59 -4.42 12.29
CA GLY A 569 48.71 -5.88 12.20
C GLY A 569 48.92 -6.39 10.75
N PRO A 570 48.62 -7.66 10.46
CA PRO A 570 48.08 -8.67 11.37
C PRO A 570 49.10 -9.22 12.37
N ALA A 571 48.60 -9.77 13.48
CA ALA A 571 49.39 -10.57 14.40
C ALA A 571 48.57 -11.68 15.03
N ASP A 572 49.16 -12.86 15.13
CA ASP A 572 48.55 -13.98 15.86
C ASP A 572 48.42 -13.66 17.35
N GLY A 573 47.40 -14.21 18.00
CA GLY A 573 47.16 -14.08 19.43
C GLY A 573 48.33 -14.58 20.28
N SER A 574 49.14 -15.50 19.75
CA SER A 574 50.40 -15.95 20.36
C SER A 574 51.43 -14.83 20.58
N ALA A 575 51.28 -13.69 19.88
CA ALA A 575 52.13 -12.51 20.04
C ALA A 575 51.64 -11.51 21.10
N PHE A 576 50.51 -11.77 21.77
CA PHE A 576 49.97 -10.98 22.88
C PHE A 576 50.56 -11.47 24.21
N THR A 577 51.85 -11.20 24.42
CA THR A 577 52.63 -11.71 25.57
C THR A 577 52.91 -10.67 26.65
N ALA A 578 52.39 -9.44 26.53
CA ALA A 578 52.50 -8.44 27.59
C ALA A 578 51.32 -8.57 28.56
N SER A 579 51.53 -8.33 29.85
CA SER A 579 50.44 -8.24 30.83
C SER A 579 49.98 -6.79 30.93
N GLU A 580 48.69 -6.53 30.72
CA GLU A 580 48.06 -5.24 31.05
C GLU A 580 47.30 -5.36 32.35
N ALA A 581 47.83 -4.75 33.41
CA ALA A 581 47.18 -4.76 34.72
C ALA A 581 45.90 -3.93 34.63
N THR A 582 44.76 -4.49 35.04
CA THR A 582 43.43 -3.86 34.97
C THR A 582 42.87 -3.55 33.58
N GLY A 583 43.53 -4.00 32.50
CA GLY A 583 43.07 -3.81 31.11
C GLY A 583 41.80 -4.58 30.73
N CYS A 584 41.29 -5.44 31.62
CA CYS A 584 40.03 -6.14 31.44
C CYS A 584 38.95 -5.68 32.44
N PRO A 585 37.64 -5.78 32.10
CA PRO A 585 36.56 -5.44 33.02
C PRO A 585 36.70 -6.19 34.34
N ASN A 586 36.31 -5.58 35.46
CA ASN A 586 36.50 -6.05 36.85
C ASN A 586 37.93 -5.94 37.42
N GLY A 587 38.89 -5.43 36.64
CA GLY A 587 40.29 -5.28 37.06
C GLY A 587 41.16 -6.52 36.82
N ALA A 588 40.65 -7.53 36.11
CA ALA A 588 41.44 -8.66 35.64
C ALA A 588 42.58 -8.23 34.71
N THR A 589 43.63 -9.04 34.68
CA THR A 589 44.83 -8.84 33.85
C THR A 589 44.58 -9.38 32.44
N GLY A 590 44.74 -8.54 31.42
CA GLY A 590 44.59 -8.93 30.02
C GLY A 590 45.91 -9.24 29.32
N ALA A 591 45.84 -9.99 28.22
CA ALA A 591 46.97 -10.22 27.32
C ALA A 591 47.07 -9.08 26.30
N ALA A 592 48.18 -8.36 26.27
CA ALA A 592 48.33 -7.15 25.48
C ALA A 592 49.41 -7.28 24.40
N LYS A 593 49.22 -6.52 23.32
CA LYS A 593 50.21 -6.31 22.28
C LYS A 593 50.21 -4.85 21.82
N THR A 594 51.38 -4.23 21.83
CA THR A 594 51.59 -2.92 21.21
C THR A 594 52.08 -3.09 19.78
N PHE A 595 51.28 -2.62 18.84
CA PHE A 595 51.65 -2.48 17.44
C PHE A 595 52.39 -1.15 17.23
N THR A 596 53.35 -1.14 16.31
CA THR A 596 54.17 0.05 15.98
C THR A 596 53.91 0.58 14.58
N ASP A 597 52.83 0.10 13.96
CA ASP A 597 52.36 0.60 12.67
C ASP A 597 51.91 2.06 12.84
N THR A 598 52.14 2.87 11.81
CA THR A 598 51.85 4.30 11.84
C THR A 598 50.75 4.66 10.85
N PHE A 599 49.79 5.49 11.24
CA PHE A 599 48.75 6.00 10.36
C PHE A 599 48.35 7.43 10.73
N ASP A 600 47.86 8.17 9.74
CA ASP A 600 47.45 9.56 9.92
C ASP A 600 45.93 9.69 10.09
N LEU A 601 45.54 10.64 10.93
CA LEU A 601 44.18 11.16 11.09
C LEU A 601 44.17 12.61 10.63
N SER A 602 43.32 12.94 9.65
CA SER A 602 43.20 14.31 9.15
C SER A 602 42.22 15.13 9.99
N ALA A 603 42.55 16.39 10.20
CA ALA A 603 41.72 17.33 10.94
C ALA A 603 40.31 17.43 10.34
N GLY A 604 39.29 17.39 11.21
CA GLY A 604 37.88 17.49 10.82
C GLY A 604 37.32 16.23 10.17
N THR A 605 38.08 15.12 10.12
CA THR A 605 37.61 13.84 9.60
C THR A 605 37.44 12.83 10.73
N THR A 606 36.44 11.96 10.59
CA THR A 606 36.24 10.78 11.43
C THR A 606 36.62 9.58 10.58
N ARG A 607 37.49 8.70 11.10
CA ARG A 607 37.77 7.39 10.49
C ARG A 607 37.17 6.27 11.32
N ASN A 608 36.59 5.29 10.63
CA ASN A 608 35.95 4.13 11.23
C ASN A 608 36.85 2.91 11.15
N PHE A 609 37.03 2.21 12.27
CA PHE A 609 37.91 1.07 12.38
C PHE A 609 37.19 -0.14 12.95
N LYS A 610 37.54 -1.32 12.45
CA LYS A 610 37.18 -2.61 13.04
C LYS A 610 38.40 -3.44 13.38
N VAL A 611 38.32 -4.17 14.48
CA VAL A 611 39.26 -5.21 14.85
C VAL A 611 38.67 -6.55 14.43
N THR A 612 39.37 -7.29 13.59
CA THR A 612 39.01 -8.66 13.21
C THR A 612 40.07 -9.64 13.67
N GLY A 613 39.70 -10.91 13.79
CA GLY A 613 40.61 -12.02 14.02
C GLY A 613 39.97 -13.35 13.68
N ASP A 614 40.80 -14.34 13.41
CA ASP A 614 40.38 -15.72 13.18
C ASP A 614 40.26 -16.43 14.52
N ILE A 615 39.22 -17.24 14.69
CA ILE A 615 38.96 -18.04 15.90
C ILE A 615 39.09 -19.50 15.50
N ASN A 616 39.90 -20.28 16.20
CA ASN A 616 39.94 -21.74 16.04
C ASN A 616 40.27 -22.41 17.38
N ILE A 617 39.25 -22.82 18.12
CA ILE A 617 39.42 -23.47 19.43
C ILE A 617 39.82 -24.95 19.34
N ALA A 618 39.88 -25.51 18.14
CA ALA A 618 40.25 -26.91 17.92
C ALA A 618 41.75 -27.09 17.63
N ASN A 619 42.51 -26.00 17.57
CA ASN A 619 43.94 -26.07 17.35
C ASN A 619 44.67 -26.71 18.56
N THR A 620 45.89 -27.19 18.34
CA THR A 620 46.68 -27.91 19.36
C THR A 620 47.97 -27.19 19.73
N ARG A 621 48.06 -25.87 19.48
CA ARG A 621 49.26 -25.07 19.80
C ARG A 621 49.28 -24.74 21.29
N ALA A 622 50.46 -24.44 21.83
CA ALA A 622 50.59 -24.04 23.23
C ALA A 622 50.19 -22.56 23.40
N GLY A 623 49.35 -22.26 24.39
CA GLY A 623 48.85 -20.90 24.71
C GLY A 623 47.66 -20.97 25.66
N GLN A 624 46.92 -19.86 25.76
CA GLN A 624 45.59 -19.85 26.37
C GLN A 624 44.61 -20.58 25.45
N ASP A 625 44.01 -21.65 25.99
CA ASP A 625 42.95 -22.43 25.33
C ASP A 625 41.59 -21.78 25.61
N LEU A 626 40.78 -21.65 24.57
CA LEU A 626 39.38 -21.24 24.62
C LEU A 626 38.48 -22.46 24.45
N VAL A 627 37.29 -22.42 25.05
CA VAL A 627 36.27 -23.47 24.85
C VAL A 627 34.97 -22.88 24.33
N ALA A 628 34.17 -23.74 23.70
CA ALA A 628 32.78 -23.40 23.39
C ALA A 628 32.10 -22.97 24.70
N THR A 629 31.39 -21.84 24.68
CA THR A 629 30.78 -21.09 25.81
C THR A 629 31.64 -20.04 26.50
N ASP A 630 32.93 -19.92 26.19
CA ASP A 630 33.75 -18.81 26.69
C ASP A 630 33.31 -17.48 26.10
N THR A 631 33.53 -16.41 26.85
CA THR A 631 33.32 -15.03 26.39
C THR A 631 34.66 -14.36 26.17
N ILE A 632 34.88 -13.83 24.97
CA ILE A 632 36.06 -13.04 24.64
C ILE A 632 35.70 -11.57 24.44
N LYS A 633 36.67 -10.69 24.66
CA LYS A 633 36.56 -9.25 24.43
C LYS A 633 37.90 -8.67 23.99
N VAL A 634 37.84 -7.72 23.07
CA VAL A 634 38.96 -6.84 22.71
C VAL A 634 38.76 -5.48 23.38
N VAL A 635 39.82 -4.96 23.99
CA VAL A 635 39.89 -3.61 24.55
C VAL A 635 40.94 -2.83 23.78
N LEU A 636 40.57 -1.65 23.28
CA LEU A 636 41.55 -0.67 22.80
C LEU A 636 42.06 0.07 24.03
N ASP A 637 43.35 -0.05 24.27
CA ASP A 637 44.01 0.58 25.41
C ASP A 637 44.05 2.10 25.24
N GLY A 638 43.75 2.82 26.32
CA GLY A 638 43.69 4.27 26.33
C GLY A 638 45.04 4.92 26.08
N TYR A 639 45.07 5.95 25.23
CA TYR A 639 46.30 6.69 24.92
C TYR A 639 46.79 7.60 26.07
N GLY A 640 45.97 7.78 27.12
CA GLY A 640 46.30 8.61 28.30
C GLY A 640 46.68 7.82 29.56
N GLU A 641 46.89 6.51 29.44
CA GLU A 641 47.28 5.63 30.55
C GLU A 641 48.81 5.56 30.69
N SER A 642 49.29 5.49 31.94
CA SER A 642 50.73 5.56 32.25
C SER A 642 51.57 4.32 31.84
N ASP A 643 50.92 3.24 31.38
CA ASP A 643 51.55 1.92 31.16
C ASP A 643 52.16 1.76 29.75
N LEU A 644 51.82 2.62 28.78
CA LEU A 644 52.66 2.80 27.60
C LEU A 644 53.91 3.55 28.05
N VAL A 645 55.01 2.85 28.32
CA VAL A 645 56.24 3.41 28.92
C VAL A 645 56.68 4.73 28.27
N GLY A 646 56.51 5.85 29.01
CA GLY A 646 56.96 7.20 28.65
C GLY A 646 55.87 8.25 28.37
N THR A 647 54.59 7.86 28.39
CA THR A 647 53.51 8.52 27.64
C THR A 647 52.59 9.35 28.52
N ALA A 648 52.96 10.60 28.77
CA ALA A 648 51.99 11.69 28.84
C ALA A 648 52.49 12.73 27.84
N GLY A 649 51.84 12.82 26.68
CA GLY A 649 52.40 13.59 25.57
C GLY A 649 53.76 13.06 25.08
N ASP A 650 53.85 11.78 24.71
CA ASP A 650 55.02 11.20 24.04
C ASP A 650 54.85 11.12 22.51
N ILE A 651 55.77 11.75 21.78
CA ILE A 651 55.87 11.74 20.31
C ILE A 651 56.14 10.34 19.72
N ALA A 652 56.52 9.37 20.55
CA ALA A 652 56.68 7.98 20.15
C ALA A 652 55.34 7.22 20.08
N VAL A 653 54.27 7.74 20.69
CA VAL A 653 52.92 7.16 20.66
C VAL A 653 52.04 7.94 19.68
N MET A 654 51.94 9.25 19.87
CA MET A 654 51.07 10.10 19.06
C MET A 654 51.58 11.54 19.02
N LYS A 655 51.53 12.19 17.86
CA LYS A 655 51.97 13.58 17.69
C LYS A 655 51.13 14.33 16.67
N TYR A 656 51.15 15.64 16.74
CA TYR A 656 50.60 16.48 15.67
C TYR A 656 51.43 16.27 14.40
N ALA A 657 50.76 15.93 13.29
CA ALA A 657 51.41 15.56 12.04
C ALA A 657 52.36 16.67 11.55
N GLY A 658 53.53 16.27 11.05
CA GLY A 658 54.56 17.22 10.60
C GLY A 658 55.26 18.03 11.70
N THR A 659 54.96 17.78 12.98
CA THR A 659 55.61 18.43 14.13
C THR A 659 56.41 17.42 14.98
N ASN A 660 57.11 17.92 16.00
CA ASN A 660 57.67 17.11 17.09
C ASN A 660 56.96 17.41 18.42
N THR A 661 55.67 17.74 18.36
CA THR A 661 54.82 18.01 19.52
C THR A 661 53.87 16.84 19.69
N ALA A 662 53.89 16.21 20.87
CA ALA A 662 52.97 15.11 21.16
C ALA A 662 51.54 15.61 21.36
N VAL A 663 50.57 14.73 21.14
CA VAL A 663 49.18 14.98 21.56
C VAL A 663 49.11 14.75 23.08
N ASP A 664 48.60 15.73 23.82
CA ASP A 664 48.50 15.64 25.28
C ASP A 664 47.34 14.72 25.67
N ASP A 665 47.46 13.98 26.77
CA ASP A 665 46.42 13.05 27.21
C ASP A 665 45.10 13.79 27.57
N SER A 666 45.19 15.03 28.04
CA SER A 666 44.03 15.89 28.27
C SER A 666 43.36 16.37 26.98
N ASP A 667 44.05 16.19 25.85
CA ASP A 667 43.55 16.37 24.50
C ASP A 667 42.98 15.06 23.89
N ILE A 668 42.81 13.97 24.66
CA ILE A 668 42.20 12.72 24.18
C ILE A 668 40.90 12.43 24.97
N VAL A 669 39.81 12.11 24.28
CA VAL A 669 38.50 11.85 24.91
C VAL A 669 37.80 10.62 24.32
N PRO A 670 37.44 9.60 25.12
CA PRO A 670 37.95 9.35 26.47
C PRO A 670 39.47 9.13 26.44
N ASN A 671 40.13 9.49 27.54
CA ASN A 671 41.56 9.21 27.75
C ASN A 671 41.79 7.89 28.51
N THR A 672 40.74 7.09 28.69
CA THR A 672 40.75 5.76 29.31
C THR A 672 40.56 4.67 28.26
N ASP A 673 40.76 3.42 28.67
CA ASP A 673 40.46 2.24 27.85
C ASP A 673 39.06 2.27 27.23
N LEU A 674 39.00 1.87 25.96
CA LEU A 674 37.77 1.72 25.20
C LEU A 674 37.46 0.23 25.05
N ALA A 675 36.66 -0.29 25.97
CA ALA A 675 36.32 -1.71 26.04
C ALA A 675 35.25 -2.10 25.02
N GLY A 676 35.50 -3.18 24.26
CA GLY A 676 34.51 -3.78 23.37
C GLY A 676 33.34 -4.45 24.09
N ASN A 677 32.40 -4.99 23.31
CA ASN A 677 31.31 -5.82 23.83
C ASN A 677 31.76 -7.27 24.05
N ASN A 678 30.93 -8.05 24.74
CA ASN A 678 31.18 -9.47 25.01
C ASN A 678 30.84 -10.31 23.76
N MET A 679 31.77 -11.16 23.30
CA MET A 679 31.54 -12.11 22.20
C MET A 679 31.58 -13.53 22.77
N THR A 680 30.48 -14.28 22.71
CA THR A 680 30.39 -15.62 23.30
C THR A 680 30.67 -16.70 22.26
N LEU A 681 31.62 -17.60 22.50
CA LEU A 681 31.92 -18.69 21.59
C LEU A 681 30.79 -19.73 21.59
N GLN A 682 30.30 -20.11 20.42
CA GLN A 682 29.25 -21.12 20.24
C GLN A 682 29.56 -22.00 19.03
N ALA A 683 29.36 -23.31 19.16
CA ALA A 683 29.44 -24.22 18.01
C ALA A 683 28.23 -24.05 17.08
N SER A 684 28.45 -24.19 15.77
CA SER A 684 27.41 -24.25 14.73
C SER A 684 26.36 -25.33 15.08
N SER A 685 25.07 -25.01 14.96
CA SER A 685 24.01 -26.01 15.17
C SER A 685 22.78 -25.74 14.31
N LEU A 686 22.08 -26.83 13.93
CA LEU A 686 20.85 -26.81 13.17
C LEU A 686 19.73 -27.42 14.01
N THR A 687 18.64 -26.70 14.28
CA THR A 687 17.48 -27.22 15.03
C THR A 687 16.28 -27.35 14.12
N LEU A 688 15.54 -28.44 14.26
CA LEU A 688 14.32 -28.71 13.48
C LEU A 688 13.06 -28.47 14.32
N GLY A 689 11.97 -28.05 13.68
CA GLY A 689 10.65 -27.91 14.32
C GLY A 689 9.52 -28.24 13.36
N LEU A 690 8.35 -28.62 13.89
CA LEU A 690 7.16 -28.82 13.06
C LEU A 690 6.53 -27.45 12.77
N SER A 691 6.30 -27.16 11.49
CA SER A 691 5.57 -25.95 11.08
C SER A 691 4.09 -26.06 11.46
N ALA A 692 3.44 -24.92 11.73
CA ALA A 692 1.99 -24.87 11.97
C ALA A 692 1.15 -25.09 10.70
N SER A 693 1.77 -25.07 9.53
CA SER A 693 1.15 -25.28 8.22
C SER A 693 2.07 -26.11 7.31
N PRO A 694 1.54 -27.03 6.49
CA PRO A 694 0.13 -27.42 6.32
C PRO A 694 -0.41 -28.23 7.50
N VAL A 695 -1.74 -28.28 7.63
CA VAL A 695 -2.46 -29.12 8.60
C VAL A 695 -3.10 -30.33 7.92
N SER A 696 -3.35 -31.39 8.69
CA SER A 696 -4.02 -32.62 8.25
C SER A 696 -5.26 -32.32 7.42
N THR A 697 -5.26 -32.77 6.16
CA THR A 697 -6.31 -32.48 5.18
C THR A 697 -6.66 -33.73 4.39
N THR A 698 -7.89 -33.77 3.83
CA THR A 698 -8.32 -34.83 2.91
C THR A 698 -8.16 -34.36 1.47
N TYR A 699 -7.43 -35.14 0.69
CA TYR A 699 -7.25 -34.99 -0.74
C TYR A 699 -7.88 -36.18 -1.46
N VAL A 700 -8.16 -36.01 -2.74
CA VAL A 700 -8.60 -37.11 -3.61
C VAL A 700 -7.38 -37.64 -4.36
N ARG A 701 -7.31 -38.95 -4.59
CA ARG A 701 -6.25 -39.54 -5.43
C ARG A 701 -6.10 -38.79 -6.76
N GLY A 702 -4.88 -38.72 -7.29
CA GLY A 702 -4.56 -37.97 -8.51
C GLY A 702 -4.38 -36.46 -8.32
N THR A 703 -4.68 -35.91 -7.13
CA THR A 703 -4.43 -34.48 -6.86
C THR A 703 -2.93 -34.16 -6.94
N GLN A 704 -2.58 -33.12 -7.69
CA GLN A 704 -1.20 -32.63 -7.85
C GLN A 704 -0.91 -31.48 -6.88
N ASN A 705 0.37 -31.22 -6.60
CA ASN A 705 0.87 -30.10 -5.78
C ASN A 705 0.27 -30.03 -4.37
N VAL A 706 0.15 -31.18 -3.70
CA VAL A 706 -0.31 -31.29 -2.32
C VAL A 706 0.81 -30.94 -1.35
N ASP A 707 0.64 -29.86 -0.62
CA ASP A 707 1.49 -29.47 0.50
C ASP A 707 1.27 -30.46 1.67
N ALA A 708 2.21 -31.38 1.87
CA ALA A 708 2.04 -32.53 2.74
C ALA A 708 2.62 -32.34 4.16
N LEU A 709 3.72 -31.60 4.31
CA LEU A 709 4.38 -31.36 5.60
C LEU A 709 5.25 -30.10 5.55
N GLY A 710 5.28 -29.34 6.65
CA GLY A 710 6.20 -28.21 6.83
C GLY A 710 7.12 -28.45 8.02
N ILE A 711 8.43 -28.23 7.85
CA ILE A 711 9.46 -28.38 8.89
C ILE A 711 10.28 -27.10 8.94
N THR A 712 10.40 -26.46 10.10
CA THR A 712 11.29 -25.32 10.30
C THR A 712 12.72 -25.79 10.54
N PHE A 713 13.68 -25.18 9.87
CA PHE A 713 15.12 -25.37 10.01
C PHE A 713 15.70 -24.07 10.56
N ALA A 714 16.40 -24.12 11.69
CA ALA A 714 16.95 -22.95 12.36
C ALA A 714 18.46 -23.10 12.59
N ALA A 715 19.24 -22.20 11.99
CA ALA A 715 20.68 -22.10 12.23
C ALA A 715 20.95 -21.32 13.53
N SER A 716 22.00 -21.70 14.28
CA SER A 716 22.45 -20.92 15.43
C SER A 716 23.07 -19.59 15.00
N LEU A 717 23.32 -18.68 15.95
CA LEU A 717 24.01 -17.41 15.68
C LEU A 717 25.50 -17.57 15.38
N ALA A 718 26.05 -18.80 15.49
CA ALA A 718 27.47 -19.07 15.35
C ALA A 718 27.98 -18.95 13.91
N SER A 719 27.18 -19.39 12.93
CA SER A 719 27.57 -19.48 11.51
C SER A 719 26.34 -19.66 10.62
N GLY A 720 26.49 -19.32 9.33
CA GLY A 720 25.56 -19.76 8.29
C GLY A 720 25.69 -21.26 8.05
N LEU A 721 24.65 -21.87 7.49
CA LEU A 721 24.58 -23.29 7.17
C LEU A 721 24.05 -23.51 5.75
N GLU A 722 24.78 -24.26 4.94
CA GLU A 722 24.29 -24.81 3.66
C GLU A 722 23.77 -26.24 3.91
N VAL A 723 22.46 -26.45 3.83
CA VAL A 723 21.86 -27.79 3.93
C VAL A 723 22.12 -28.54 2.64
N THR A 724 22.81 -29.67 2.74
CA THR A 724 23.31 -30.45 1.60
C THR A 724 22.57 -31.77 1.39
N ASP A 725 22.10 -32.40 2.46
CA ASP A 725 21.40 -33.68 2.41
C ASP A 725 20.14 -33.66 3.28
N ILE A 726 19.04 -34.18 2.74
CA ILE A 726 17.78 -34.39 3.46
C ILE A 726 17.22 -35.77 3.09
N THR A 727 16.99 -36.62 4.08
CA THR A 727 16.26 -37.89 3.95
C THR A 727 14.92 -37.78 4.66
N LEU A 728 13.83 -37.85 3.90
CA LEU A 728 12.48 -37.95 4.47
C LEU A 728 12.12 -39.42 4.67
N SER A 729 11.54 -39.73 5.82
CA SER A 729 10.88 -41.00 6.10
C SER A 729 9.38 -40.84 5.94
N ALA A 730 8.75 -41.71 5.16
CA ALA A 730 7.33 -41.64 4.86
C ALA A 730 6.57 -42.83 5.43
N TYR A 731 5.38 -42.58 5.95
CA TYR A 731 4.57 -43.56 6.65
C TYR A 731 3.17 -43.62 6.08
N VAL A 732 2.53 -44.79 6.14
CA VAL A 732 1.21 -45.07 5.55
C VAL A 732 0.34 -45.92 6.48
N ALA A 733 -0.97 -45.77 6.39
CA ALA A 733 -1.96 -46.70 6.94
C ALA A 733 -3.25 -46.68 6.11
N ASP A 734 -4.04 -47.76 6.19
CA ASP A 734 -5.36 -47.85 5.55
C ASP A 734 -6.35 -46.86 6.21
N SER A 735 -6.31 -46.72 7.54
CA SER A 735 -7.07 -45.68 8.25
C SER A 735 -6.54 -45.47 9.67
N GLY A 736 -6.97 -44.37 10.31
CA GLY A 736 -6.64 -44.06 11.70
C GLY A 736 -5.32 -43.29 11.86
N SER A 737 -4.93 -43.03 13.11
CA SER A 737 -3.82 -42.13 13.45
C SER A 737 -2.47 -42.83 13.63
N THR A 738 -2.40 -44.16 13.47
CA THR A 738 -1.16 -44.93 13.65
C THR A 738 -0.70 -45.47 12.30
N THR A 739 0.51 -45.11 11.91
CA THR A 739 1.07 -45.40 10.57
C THR A 739 2.28 -46.32 10.64
N ALA A 740 2.57 -47.00 9.53
CA ALA A 740 3.71 -47.88 9.34
C ALA A 740 4.69 -47.29 8.31
N LEU A 741 6.00 -47.49 8.49
CA LEU A 741 7.03 -46.93 7.63
C LEU A 741 7.00 -47.58 6.23
N GLY A 742 6.84 -46.76 5.19
CA GLY A 742 6.90 -47.12 3.78
C GLY A 742 5.76 -47.99 3.26
N VAL A 743 5.53 -49.15 3.88
CA VAL A 743 4.47 -50.12 3.53
C VAL A 743 3.55 -50.37 4.71
N GLY A 744 2.28 -50.63 4.41
CA GLY A 744 1.25 -50.92 5.40
C GLY A 744 1.53 -52.18 6.21
N ALA A 745 0.96 -52.24 7.41
CA ALA A 745 1.01 -53.41 8.28
C ALA A 745 -0.21 -54.31 8.06
N SER A 746 -0.11 -55.58 8.51
CA SER A 746 -1.22 -56.54 8.48
C SER A 746 -2.53 -55.91 9.03
N PRO A 747 -3.67 -56.05 8.34
CA PRO A 747 -3.92 -57.00 7.24
C PRO A 747 -3.55 -56.51 5.83
N ASP A 748 -3.28 -55.22 5.62
CA ASP A 748 -2.95 -54.68 4.30
C ASP A 748 -1.47 -54.38 4.12
N THR A 749 -0.74 -55.42 3.72
CA THR A 749 0.70 -55.33 3.37
C THR A 749 0.94 -54.92 1.92
N SER A 750 -0.13 -54.69 1.14
CA SER A 750 -0.05 -54.24 -0.25
C SER A 750 -0.08 -52.71 -0.39
N LEU A 751 -0.60 -52.02 0.62
CA LEU A 751 -0.54 -50.57 0.76
C LEU A 751 0.92 -50.08 0.91
N SER A 752 1.27 -49.01 0.21
CA SER A 752 2.57 -48.35 0.34
C SER A 752 2.46 -46.86 0.08
N VAL A 753 3.37 -46.06 0.63
CA VAL A 753 3.43 -44.62 0.35
C VAL A 753 3.64 -44.39 -1.15
N GLY A 754 4.53 -45.14 -1.79
CA GLY A 754 4.73 -45.07 -3.24
C GLY A 754 3.50 -45.50 -4.07
N GLY A 755 2.55 -46.18 -3.44
CA GLY A 755 1.23 -46.46 -4.00
C GLY A 755 0.31 -45.24 -4.00
N LEU A 756 0.44 -44.32 -3.03
CA LEU A 756 -0.38 -43.12 -2.85
C LEU A 756 0.26 -41.84 -3.38
N VAL A 757 1.58 -41.77 -3.35
CA VAL A 757 2.39 -40.60 -3.70
C VAL A 757 3.26 -40.94 -4.90
N SER A 758 3.11 -40.15 -5.97
CA SER A 758 3.78 -40.34 -7.25
C SER A 758 5.01 -39.44 -7.43
N ALA A 759 5.06 -38.28 -6.76
CA ALA A 759 6.21 -37.40 -6.73
C ALA A 759 6.32 -36.70 -5.36
N VAL A 760 7.53 -36.30 -4.99
CA VAL A 760 7.83 -35.53 -3.78
C VAL A 760 8.86 -34.46 -4.15
N GLU A 761 8.61 -33.23 -3.73
CA GLU A 761 9.45 -32.07 -3.95
C GLU A 761 9.71 -31.35 -2.62
N LEU A 762 10.86 -30.72 -2.53
CA LEU A 762 11.27 -29.86 -1.44
C LEU A 762 11.20 -28.40 -1.89
N TRP A 763 10.48 -27.58 -1.14
CA TRP A 763 10.33 -26.16 -1.37
C TRP A 763 10.76 -25.37 -0.13
N ASP A 764 11.31 -24.19 -0.35
CA ASP A 764 11.48 -23.20 0.70
C ASP A 764 10.17 -22.41 0.81
N ALA A 765 9.37 -22.70 1.83
CA ALA A 765 8.08 -22.06 2.04
C ALA A 765 8.21 -20.58 2.42
N THR A 766 9.36 -20.17 2.96
CA THR A 766 9.63 -18.78 3.34
C THR A 766 9.81 -17.92 2.08
N SER A 767 10.53 -18.43 1.08
CA SER A 767 10.80 -17.69 -0.18
C SER A 767 9.87 -18.08 -1.34
N GLY A 768 9.16 -19.20 -1.25
CA GLY A 768 8.32 -19.75 -2.32
C GLY A 768 9.13 -20.40 -3.45
N THR A 769 10.39 -20.77 -3.20
CA THR A 769 11.31 -21.32 -4.22
C THR A 769 11.43 -22.83 -4.14
N LEU A 770 11.63 -23.49 -5.27
CA LEU A 770 11.89 -24.93 -5.34
C LEU A 770 13.34 -25.20 -4.90
N ILE A 771 13.53 -26.05 -3.89
CA ILE A 771 14.86 -26.52 -3.45
C ILE A 771 15.29 -27.69 -4.33
N SER A 772 14.44 -28.73 -4.44
CA SER A 772 14.71 -29.89 -5.28
C SER A 772 13.45 -30.69 -5.57
N ASN A 773 13.33 -31.20 -6.79
CA ASN A 773 12.31 -32.17 -7.21
C ASN A 773 12.93 -33.49 -7.73
N SER A 774 14.23 -33.66 -7.55
CA SER A 774 15.02 -34.75 -8.12
C SER A 774 15.67 -35.55 -7.00
N PRO A 775 14.93 -36.48 -6.36
CA PRO A 775 15.50 -37.32 -5.32
C PRO A 775 16.57 -38.25 -5.90
N SER A 776 17.67 -38.39 -5.17
CA SER A 776 18.77 -39.31 -5.50
C SER A 776 18.38 -40.78 -5.29
N ALA A 777 17.44 -41.05 -4.38
CA ALA A 777 16.83 -42.35 -4.18
C ALA A 777 15.36 -42.21 -3.73
N ASN A 778 14.48 -43.06 -4.26
CA ASN A 778 13.07 -43.13 -3.88
C ASN A 778 12.71 -44.57 -3.53
N ASN A 779 12.55 -44.85 -2.24
CA ASN A 779 12.26 -46.17 -1.68
C ASN A 779 10.87 -46.22 -1.00
N LEU A 780 9.96 -45.33 -1.39
CA LEU A 780 8.62 -45.18 -0.80
C LEU A 780 7.72 -46.42 -0.94
N ASN A 781 8.06 -47.34 -1.84
CA ASN A 781 7.37 -48.61 -2.06
C ASN A 781 7.99 -49.80 -1.28
N THR A 782 8.96 -49.55 -0.41
CA THR A 782 9.66 -50.58 0.37
C THR A 782 9.46 -50.38 1.86
N SER A 783 9.80 -51.38 2.68
CA SER A 783 9.77 -51.26 4.15
C SER A 783 10.77 -50.26 4.74
N THR A 784 11.65 -49.67 3.91
CA THR A 784 12.51 -48.56 4.35
C THR A 784 11.78 -47.23 4.29
N GLY A 785 10.83 -47.06 3.36
CA GLY A 785 9.95 -45.88 3.31
C GLY A 785 10.65 -44.54 3.12
N THR A 786 11.90 -44.50 2.68
CA THR A 786 12.67 -43.26 2.58
C THR A 786 12.70 -42.65 1.18
N ILE A 787 12.89 -41.35 1.13
CA ILE A 787 13.28 -40.60 -0.07
C ILE A 787 14.45 -39.67 0.28
N VAL A 788 15.50 -39.71 -0.54
CA VAL A 788 16.79 -39.07 -0.24
C VAL A 788 17.08 -37.98 -1.26
N PHE A 789 17.31 -36.77 -0.77
CA PHE A 789 17.81 -35.63 -1.54
C PHE A 789 19.24 -35.33 -1.10
N ASN A 790 20.15 -35.20 -2.06
CA ASN A 790 21.56 -34.90 -1.82
C ASN A 790 22.03 -33.78 -2.74
N ASN A 791 23.21 -33.23 -2.46
CA ASN A 791 23.78 -32.11 -3.20
C ASN A 791 22.79 -30.94 -3.32
N LEU A 792 22.09 -30.68 -2.22
CA LEU A 792 21.26 -29.50 -2.03
C LEU A 792 22.18 -28.30 -1.80
N GLY A 793 21.76 -27.12 -2.27
CA GLY A 793 22.41 -25.84 -1.99
C GLY A 793 21.39 -24.91 -1.33
N TRP A 794 20.87 -25.33 -0.17
CA TRP A 794 19.84 -24.58 0.55
C TRP A 794 20.46 -23.84 1.74
N ASP A 795 20.71 -22.55 1.56
CA ASP A 795 21.42 -21.72 2.52
C ASP A 795 20.50 -21.13 3.60
N LEU A 796 20.95 -21.20 4.84
CA LEU A 796 20.42 -20.49 6.00
C LEU A 796 21.51 -19.58 6.56
N ALA A 797 21.23 -18.28 6.67
CA ALA A 797 22.14 -17.37 7.34
C ALA A 797 22.22 -17.65 8.85
N ALA A 798 23.29 -17.17 9.52
CA ALA A 798 23.42 -17.30 10.97
C ALA A 798 22.20 -16.70 11.70
N GLY A 799 21.61 -17.48 12.61
CA GLY A 799 20.39 -17.12 13.34
C GLY A 799 19.10 -17.16 12.52
N GLU A 800 19.15 -17.55 11.24
CA GLU A 800 17.98 -17.61 10.38
C GLU A 800 17.13 -18.86 10.66
N THR A 801 15.82 -18.72 10.52
CA THR A 801 14.88 -19.86 10.50
C THR A 801 14.11 -19.85 9.18
N ARG A 802 14.15 -20.98 8.45
CA ARG A 802 13.38 -21.19 7.21
C ARG A 802 12.48 -22.40 7.31
N THR A 803 11.43 -22.45 6.50
CA THR A 803 10.50 -23.60 6.49
C THR A 803 10.69 -24.43 5.23
N LEU A 804 11.13 -25.68 5.39
CA LEU A 804 11.08 -26.70 4.37
C LEU A 804 9.63 -27.17 4.19
N LEU A 805 9.10 -27.07 2.99
CA LEU A 805 7.80 -27.60 2.60
C LEU A 805 8.00 -28.85 1.75
N VAL A 806 7.46 -29.97 2.23
CA VAL A 806 7.34 -31.21 1.48
C VAL A 806 6.05 -31.15 0.67
N ARG A 807 6.19 -30.99 -0.65
CA ARG A 807 5.09 -31.00 -1.61
C ARG A 807 5.05 -32.34 -2.33
N THR A 808 3.86 -32.83 -2.63
CA THR A 808 3.67 -34.16 -3.25
C THR A 808 2.62 -34.15 -4.33
N ASP A 809 2.78 -35.05 -5.30
CA ASP A 809 1.72 -35.40 -6.24
C ASP A 809 1.13 -36.75 -5.84
N LEU A 810 -0.20 -36.82 -5.71
CA LEU A 810 -0.88 -38.06 -5.39
C LEU A 810 -1.06 -38.93 -6.64
N SER A 811 -0.83 -40.22 -6.48
CA SER A 811 -1.05 -41.20 -7.54
C SER A 811 -2.54 -41.35 -7.86
N SER A 812 -2.86 -41.85 -9.05
CA SER A 812 -4.22 -42.24 -9.42
C SER A 812 -4.57 -43.69 -9.05
N ASN A 813 -3.73 -44.38 -8.27
CA ASN A 813 -3.96 -45.78 -7.91
C ASN A 813 -5.17 -45.91 -6.97
N SER A 814 -5.80 -47.08 -6.97
CA SER A 814 -6.86 -47.39 -6.01
C SER A 814 -6.32 -47.41 -4.58
N THR A 815 -7.05 -46.77 -3.67
CA THR A 815 -6.86 -46.90 -2.23
C THR A 815 -7.26 -48.30 -1.75
N SER A 816 -6.78 -48.73 -0.58
CA SER A 816 -7.14 -50.04 0.00
C SER A 816 -8.60 -50.11 0.51
N GLY A 817 -9.20 -48.95 0.77
CA GLY A 817 -10.62 -48.81 1.09
C GLY A 817 -11.22 -47.51 0.54
N ALA A 818 -12.11 -46.87 1.32
CA ALA A 818 -12.68 -45.58 0.96
C ALA A 818 -11.63 -44.45 0.93
N SER A 819 -10.59 -44.58 1.75
CA SER A 819 -9.47 -43.66 1.85
C SER A 819 -8.28 -44.36 2.50
N ASP A 820 -7.07 -43.89 2.22
CA ASP A 820 -5.83 -44.27 2.92
C ASP A 820 -5.20 -43.01 3.53
N VAL A 821 -4.20 -43.15 4.42
CA VAL A 821 -3.50 -42.00 5.03
C VAL A 821 -1.98 -42.11 4.88
N PHE A 822 -1.31 -40.97 4.75
CA PHE A 822 0.16 -40.90 4.73
C PHE A 822 0.71 -39.66 5.46
N ASN A 823 1.97 -39.73 5.88
CA ASN A 823 2.73 -38.60 6.40
C ASN A 823 4.22 -38.72 6.05
N PHE A 824 4.96 -37.64 6.27
CA PHE A 824 6.42 -37.60 6.25
C PHE A 824 6.97 -37.18 7.62
N ASP A 825 8.26 -37.47 7.85
CA ASP A 825 9.04 -36.98 8.98
C ASP A 825 10.55 -37.06 8.67
N ILE A 826 11.38 -36.52 9.56
CA ILE A 826 12.83 -36.75 9.63
C ILE A 826 13.05 -37.75 10.76
N ALA A 827 13.50 -38.98 10.48
CA ALA A 827 13.51 -40.04 11.50
C ALA A 827 14.72 -39.94 12.44
N ALA A 828 15.89 -39.58 11.91
CA ALA A 828 17.14 -39.45 12.65
C ALA A 828 17.80 -38.09 12.46
N THR A 829 18.61 -37.66 13.42
CA THR A 829 19.39 -36.41 13.32
C THR A 829 20.38 -36.41 12.16
N THR A 830 20.86 -37.59 11.76
CA THR A 830 21.76 -37.80 10.61
C THR A 830 21.04 -37.84 9.27
N ASP A 831 19.70 -37.79 9.25
CA ASP A 831 18.93 -37.70 8.00
C ASP A 831 18.99 -36.29 7.41
N VAL A 832 19.50 -35.30 8.16
CA VAL A 832 19.74 -33.95 7.70
C VAL A 832 21.20 -33.60 7.96
N THR A 833 21.91 -33.19 6.92
CA THR A 833 23.28 -32.73 7.01
C THR A 833 23.40 -31.36 6.36
N ALA A 834 24.07 -30.44 7.07
CA ALA A 834 24.48 -29.14 6.59
C ALA A 834 26.00 -29.00 6.70
N ILE A 835 26.54 -28.00 6.03
CA ILE A 835 27.93 -27.57 6.11
C ILE A 835 27.94 -26.13 6.62
N ASP A 836 28.76 -25.83 7.62
CA ASP A 836 28.93 -24.45 8.09
C ASP A 836 30.00 -23.68 7.29
N ASP A 837 30.16 -22.39 7.59
CA ASP A 837 31.10 -21.51 6.88
C ASP A 837 32.58 -21.97 6.97
N SER A 838 32.92 -22.86 7.92
CA SER A 838 34.27 -23.45 8.06
C SER A 838 34.47 -24.70 7.18
N GLY A 839 33.41 -25.19 6.54
CA GLY A 839 33.40 -26.47 5.83
C GLY A 839 33.15 -27.68 6.74
N SER A 840 32.75 -27.46 8.00
CA SER A 840 32.47 -28.52 8.96
C SER A 840 31.04 -29.04 8.83
N SER A 841 30.84 -30.35 8.98
CA SER A 841 29.52 -30.96 8.90
C SER A 841 28.71 -30.73 10.17
N VAL A 842 27.48 -30.25 10.01
CA VAL A 842 26.49 -30.01 11.07
C VAL A 842 25.24 -30.84 10.80
N ASN A 843 24.98 -31.83 11.65
CA ASN A 843 23.73 -32.58 11.62
C ASN A 843 22.64 -31.85 12.41
N ALA A 844 21.37 -32.18 12.16
CA ALA A 844 20.27 -31.67 12.97
C ALA A 844 20.43 -32.05 14.47
N ALA A 845 20.07 -31.14 15.36
CA ALA A 845 20.13 -31.32 16.81
C ALA A 845 19.01 -32.24 17.34
N ASN A 846 17.92 -32.39 16.58
CA ASN A 846 16.75 -33.20 16.91
C ASN A 846 16.13 -33.83 15.65
N SER A 847 15.25 -34.81 15.85
CA SER A 847 14.50 -35.49 14.79
C SER A 847 13.06 -35.80 15.27
N ALA A 848 12.29 -36.50 14.43
CA ALA A 848 10.92 -36.93 14.68
C ALA A 848 9.94 -35.77 14.98
N VAL A 849 10.08 -34.66 14.25
CA VAL A 849 9.32 -33.43 14.50
C VAL A 849 7.83 -33.60 14.24
N ASN A 850 7.45 -34.48 13.30
CA ASN A 850 6.03 -34.78 13.06
C ASN A 850 5.49 -35.90 13.95
N GLY A 851 6.34 -36.72 14.58
CA GLY A 851 5.94 -37.78 15.50
C GLY A 851 5.98 -39.20 14.91
N THR A 852 6.59 -39.38 13.74
CA THR A 852 6.80 -40.67 13.05
C THR A 852 5.51 -41.51 12.89
N THR A 853 5.35 -42.58 13.65
CA THR A 853 4.20 -43.50 13.57
C THR A 853 2.91 -42.94 14.16
N SER A 854 2.98 -41.89 14.99
CA SER A 854 1.82 -41.20 15.57
C SER A 854 1.90 -39.71 15.24
N PRO A 855 1.69 -39.33 13.97
CA PRO A 855 1.97 -38.00 13.47
C PRO A 855 0.99 -36.94 13.95
N THR A 856 1.44 -35.68 14.02
CA THR A 856 0.56 -34.52 14.22
C THR A 856 -0.11 -34.10 12.91
N VAL A 857 0.67 -34.07 11.82
CA VAL A 857 0.19 -33.82 10.45
C VAL A 857 0.06 -35.15 9.71
N LEU A 858 -1.17 -35.52 9.36
CA LEU A 858 -1.54 -36.77 8.70
C LEU A 858 -2.52 -36.48 7.57
N ASN A 859 -2.12 -36.76 6.34
CA ASN A 859 -2.93 -36.48 5.16
C ASN A 859 -3.76 -37.71 4.78
N THR A 860 -5.02 -37.48 4.43
CA THR A 860 -5.94 -38.52 3.96
C THR A 860 -6.05 -38.45 2.45
N VAL A 861 -5.93 -39.58 1.77
CA VAL A 861 -6.16 -39.75 0.33
C VAL A 861 -7.45 -40.55 0.15
N SER A 862 -8.52 -39.88 -0.27
CA SER A 862 -9.80 -40.51 -0.59
C SER A 862 -9.81 -41.08 -2.00
N SER A 863 -10.57 -42.16 -2.18
CA SER A 863 -10.77 -42.82 -3.48
C SER A 863 -11.46 -41.93 -4.53
N ALA A 864 -12.37 -41.07 -4.10
CA ALA A 864 -13.09 -40.07 -4.88
C ALA A 864 -13.60 -38.94 -3.97
N GLY A 865 -14.00 -37.81 -4.55
CA GLY A 865 -14.89 -36.86 -3.89
C GLY A 865 -16.35 -37.23 -4.14
N THR A 866 -17.28 -36.37 -3.69
CA THR A 866 -18.71 -36.62 -3.82
C THR A 866 -19.44 -35.52 -4.61
N LEU A 867 -20.59 -35.86 -5.18
CA LEU A 867 -21.49 -35.01 -5.94
C LEU A 867 -22.94 -35.20 -5.45
N ALA A 868 -23.61 -34.09 -5.16
CA ALA A 868 -25.00 -34.06 -4.71
C ALA A 868 -25.86 -33.17 -5.62
N VAL A 869 -27.11 -33.57 -5.85
CA VAL A 869 -28.10 -32.87 -6.68
C VAL A 869 -29.30 -32.47 -5.83
N THR A 870 -29.72 -31.21 -5.90
CA THR A 870 -30.83 -30.67 -5.10
C THR A 870 -31.65 -29.67 -5.91
N ALA A 871 -32.84 -29.30 -5.42
CA ALA A 871 -33.57 -28.16 -5.97
C ALA A 871 -32.79 -26.85 -5.70
N ALA A 872 -32.62 -26.02 -6.73
CA ALA A 872 -31.95 -24.74 -6.54
C ALA A 872 -32.82 -23.77 -5.71
N PRO A 873 -32.25 -22.83 -4.93
CA PRO A 873 -33.02 -21.89 -4.12
C PRO A 873 -34.01 -21.01 -4.91
N ASP A 874 -33.76 -20.77 -6.19
CA ASP A 874 -34.63 -20.01 -7.10
C ASP A 874 -35.36 -20.91 -8.10
N MET A 875 -35.67 -22.14 -7.68
CA MET A 875 -36.64 -23.04 -8.32
C MET A 875 -37.92 -22.28 -8.72
N PRO A 876 -38.34 -22.31 -10.00
CA PRO A 876 -39.60 -21.71 -10.41
C PRO A 876 -40.78 -22.27 -9.62
N ILE A 877 -41.58 -21.41 -8.99
CA ILE A 877 -42.85 -21.81 -8.37
C ILE A 877 -43.91 -22.12 -9.44
N THR A 878 -44.88 -22.96 -9.10
CA THR A 878 -46.04 -23.28 -9.94
C THR A 878 -46.66 -22.04 -10.58
N GLY A 879 -47.04 -22.14 -11.84
CA GLY A 879 -47.64 -21.04 -12.58
C GLY A 879 -48.03 -21.40 -14.00
N ALA A 880 -48.71 -20.49 -14.68
CA ALA A 880 -49.19 -20.68 -16.04
C ALA A 880 -48.09 -20.48 -17.10
N LYS A 881 -48.17 -21.26 -18.18
CA LYS A 881 -47.43 -21.16 -19.43
C LYS A 881 -48.41 -21.27 -20.59
N TYR A 882 -48.02 -20.82 -21.79
CA TYR A 882 -48.91 -20.82 -22.95
C TYR A 882 -48.33 -21.56 -24.16
N TRP A 883 -49.20 -22.07 -25.03
CA TRP A 883 -48.80 -22.77 -26.25
C TRP A 883 -47.87 -21.92 -27.13
N GLY A 884 -46.85 -22.54 -27.72
CA GLY A 884 -45.86 -21.86 -28.56
C GLY A 884 -44.88 -20.96 -27.80
N GLN A 885 -44.95 -20.89 -26.46
CA GLN A 885 -43.96 -20.19 -25.66
C GLN A 885 -42.59 -20.85 -25.80
N THR A 886 -41.57 -20.08 -26.16
CA THR A 886 -40.18 -20.54 -26.25
C THR A 886 -39.42 -20.25 -24.96
N ASP A 887 -38.43 -21.09 -24.63
CA ASP A 887 -37.57 -20.92 -23.45
C ASP A 887 -38.34 -20.73 -22.12
N ALA A 888 -39.49 -21.40 -21.97
CA ALA A 888 -40.23 -21.38 -20.71
C ALA A 888 -39.43 -22.12 -19.63
N GLU A 889 -38.99 -21.44 -18.57
CA GLU A 889 -38.30 -22.09 -17.44
C GLU A 889 -39.29 -22.92 -16.61
N PHE A 890 -38.99 -24.22 -16.45
CA PHE A 890 -39.77 -25.18 -15.65
C PHE A 890 -39.04 -25.58 -14.37
N ALA A 891 -37.72 -25.76 -14.45
CA ALA A 891 -36.96 -26.24 -13.32
C ALA A 891 -35.53 -25.70 -13.28
N ARG A 892 -34.89 -25.87 -12.13
CA ARG A 892 -33.50 -25.53 -11.86
C ARG A 892 -32.95 -26.43 -10.76
N TYR A 893 -31.86 -27.11 -11.07
CA TYR A 893 -31.23 -28.09 -10.19
C TYR A 893 -29.81 -27.67 -9.87
N ARG A 894 -29.44 -27.78 -8.59
CA ARG A 894 -28.12 -27.47 -8.07
C ARG A 894 -27.29 -28.73 -7.94
N PHE A 895 -26.14 -28.75 -8.58
CA PHE A 895 -25.12 -29.79 -8.49
C PHE A 895 -24.00 -29.25 -7.60
N ARG A 896 -23.69 -29.91 -6.48
CA ARG A 896 -22.65 -29.50 -5.53
C ARG A 896 -21.63 -30.61 -5.36
N SER A 897 -20.35 -30.30 -5.51
CA SER A 897 -19.29 -31.26 -5.23
C SER A 897 -18.59 -31.02 -3.89
N THR A 898 -17.95 -32.07 -3.38
CA THR A 898 -17.08 -32.03 -2.19
C THR A 898 -15.78 -32.79 -2.51
N ASN A 899 -14.64 -32.25 -2.10
CA ASN A 899 -13.27 -32.79 -2.24
C ASN A 899 -12.70 -32.88 -3.67
N GLU A 900 -13.52 -32.96 -4.72
CA GLU A 900 -13.06 -32.85 -6.12
C GLU A 900 -14.07 -32.13 -7.05
N ALA A 901 -13.61 -31.78 -8.25
CA ALA A 901 -14.45 -31.23 -9.31
C ALA A 901 -15.02 -32.35 -10.19
N PHE A 902 -16.14 -32.09 -10.89
CA PHE A 902 -16.80 -33.08 -11.74
C PHE A 902 -17.18 -32.52 -13.11
N TYR A 903 -17.02 -33.34 -14.15
CA TYR A 903 -17.70 -33.14 -15.43
C TYR A 903 -18.96 -33.98 -15.50
N ILE A 904 -20.09 -33.38 -15.85
CA ILE A 904 -21.31 -34.14 -16.14
C ILE A 904 -21.23 -34.65 -17.58
N GLU A 905 -21.37 -35.96 -17.77
CA GLU A 905 -21.31 -36.61 -19.09
C GLU A 905 -22.70 -37.02 -19.58
N ARG A 906 -23.64 -37.27 -18.66
CA ARG A 906 -25.04 -37.55 -18.98
C ARG A 906 -25.99 -37.00 -17.92
N LEU A 907 -27.09 -36.41 -18.38
CA LEU A 907 -28.16 -35.85 -17.55
C LEU A 907 -29.52 -36.20 -18.17
N ASN A 908 -30.43 -36.80 -17.41
CA ASN A 908 -31.78 -37.06 -17.87
C ASN A 908 -32.81 -36.13 -17.22
N ILE A 909 -33.76 -35.66 -18.04
CA ILE A 909 -34.96 -34.97 -17.58
C ILE A 909 -36.17 -35.83 -17.96
N ASN A 910 -37.10 -36.04 -17.03
CA ASN A 910 -38.34 -36.78 -17.26
C ASN A 910 -39.56 -36.01 -16.74
N SER A 911 -40.73 -36.63 -16.79
CA SER A 911 -41.95 -36.08 -16.19
C SER A 911 -42.13 -36.62 -14.78
N GLY A 912 -42.49 -35.75 -13.83
CA GLY A 912 -43.02 -36.16 -12.53
C GLY A 912 -44.51 -36.53 -12.53
N ASP A 913 -45.20 -36.33 -13.66
CA ASP A 913 -46.66 -36.45 -13.80
C ASP A 913 -47.03 -37.26 -15.08
N THR A 914 -48.19 -37.01 -15.64
CA THR A 914 -48.81 -37.78 -16.72
C THR A 914 -48.04 -37.57 -18.02
N THR A 915 -47.24 -38.56 -18.43
CA THR A 915 -46.44 -38.56 -19.67
C THR A 915 -47.17 -38.07 -20.91
N ALA A 916 -48.47 -38.38 -21.04
CA ALA A 916 -49.29 -37.94 -22.17
C ALA A 916 -49.45 -36.42 -22.22
N ASN A 917 -49.60 -35.75 -21.07
CA ASN A 917 -49.72 -34.29 -21.00
C ASN A 917 -48.40 -33.63 -21.42
N LEU A 918 -47.27 -34.11 -20.89
CA LEU A 918 -45.95 -33.59 -21.23
C LEU A 918 -45.64 -33.76 -22.73
N THR A 919 -45.78 -34.98 -23.26
CA THR A 919 -45.44 -35.28 -24.66
C THR A 919 -46.37 -34.62 -25.67
N ALA A 920 -47.63 -34.35 -25.31
CA ALA A 920 -48.56 -33.58 -26.14
C ALA A 920 -48.20 -32.08 -26.21
N ASN A 921 -47.53 -31.53 -25.18
CA ASN A 921 -47.38 -30.09 -25.02
C ASN A 921 -45.94 -29.55 -25.11
N VAL A 922 -44.91 -30.37 -24.98
CA VAL A 922 -43.51 -29.95 -25.13
C VAL A 922 -42.96 -30.35 -26.50
N ASP A 923 -42.36 -29.39 -27.20
CA ASP A 923 -41.64 -29.61 -28.47
C ASP A 923 -40.18 -29.98 -28.20
N LYS A 924 -39.49 -29.15 -27.42
CA LYS A 924 -38.08 -29.33 -27.06
C LYS A 924 -37.86 -29.02 -25.59
N VAL A 925 -36.98 -29.79 -24.96
CA VAL A 925 -36.43 -29.46 -23.65
C VAL A 925 -35.03 -28.90 -23.88
N LYS A 926 -34.71 -27.82 -23.18
CA LYS A 926 -33.39 -27.20 -23.20
C LYS A 926 -32.83 -27.18 -21.80
N ILE A 927 -31.53 -27.31 -21.69
CA ILE A 927 -30.81 -27.09 -20.44
C ILE A 927 -29.76 -26.01 -20.64
N ARG A 928 -29.63 -25.12 -19.67
CA ARG A 928 -28.62 -24.04 -19.67
C ARG A 928 -27.70 -24.20 -18.46
N TYR A 929 -26.40 -24.24 -18.70
CA TYR A 929 -25.37 -24.55 -17.70
C TYR A 929 -24.05 -23.85 -18.04
N THR A 930 -23.07 -23.94 -17.14
CA THR A 930 -21.73 -23.39 -17.32
C THR A 930 -20.70 -24.52 -17.53
N ASN A 931 -19.77 -24.36 -18.47
CA ASN A 931 -18.63 -25.26 -18.64
C ASN A 931 -17.43 -24.82 -17.75
N GLU A 932 -16.30 -25.53 -17.83
CA GLU A 932 -15.10 -25.22 -17.06
C GLU A 932 -14.49 -23.85 -17.39
N ALA A 933 -14.61 -23.40 -18.64
CA ALA A 933 -14.13 -22.09 -19.08
C ALA A 933 -15.00 -20.92 -18.57
N GLY A 934 -16.15 -21.21 -17.94
CA GLY A 934 -17.10 -20.19 -17.47
C GLY A 934 -18.15 -19.79 -18.52
N ASP A 935 -18.19 -20.42 -19.70
CA ASP A 935 -19.15 -20.12 -20.74
C ASP A 935 -20.54 -20.67 -20.40
N THR A 936 -21.57 -19.84 -20.59
CA THR A 936 -22.97 -20.29 -20.50
C THR A 936 -23.40 -20.96 -21.81
N LEU A 937 -23.64 -22.27 -21.76
CA LEU A 937 -24.04 -23.08 -22.90
C LEU A 937 -25.50 -23.51 -22.78
N THR A 938 -26.14 -23.79 -23.92
CA THR A 938 -27.49 -24.36 -23.98
C THR A 938 -27.47 -25.64 -24.80
N SER A 939 -27.95 -26.74 -24.22
CA SER A 939 -28.16 -28.01 -24.93
C SER A 939 -29.64 -28.23 -25.15
N VAL A 940 -30.00 -28.81 -26.30
CA VAL A 940 -31.39 -28.99 -26.74
C VAL A 940 -31.65 -30.46 -27.00
N GLY A 941 -32.75 -30.99 -26.48
CA GLY A 941 -33.18 -32.36 -26.65
C GLY A 941 -34.68 -32.46 -26.90
N THR A 942 -35.09 -33.61 -27.42
CA THR A 942 -36.50 -33.94 -27.72
C THR A 942 -36.95 -35.10 -26.84
N LEU A 943 -38.17 -35.02 -26.34
CA LEU A 943 -38.76 -36.09 -25.54
C LEU A 943 -38.96 -37.36 -26.37
N ASN A 944 -38.67 -38.50 -25.76
CA ASN A 944 -39.03 -39.81 -26.28
C ASN A 944 -40.52 -40.14 -25.96
N THR A 945 -40.98 -41.32 -26.36
CA THR A 945 -42.36 -41.78 -26.11
C THR A 945 -42.70 -41.99 -24.63
N ALA A 946 -41.70 -42.07 -23.76
CA ALA A 946 -41.85 -42.18 -22.30
C ALA A 946 -41.84 -40.81 -21.61
N GLY A 947 -41.77 -39.69 -22.36
CA GLY A 947 -41.71 -38.34 -21.78
C GLY A 947 -40.38 -38.04 -21.09
N SER A 948 -39.28 -38.64 -21.57
CA SER A 948 -37.94 -38.40 -21.07
C SER A 948 -37.01 -37.93 -22.18
N VAL A 949 -36.01 -37.13 -21.81
CA VAL A 949 -34.93 -36.66 -22.68
C VAL A 949 -33.60 -36.89 -21.97
N SER A 950 -32.61 -37.40 -22.70
CA SER A 950 -31.25 -37.58 -22.21
C SER A 950 -30.31 -36.60 -22.92
N PHE A 951 -29.53 -35.88 -22.14
CA PHE A 951 -28.47 -35.00 -22.62
C PHE A 951 -27.13 -35.69 -22.40
N ALA A 952 -26.38 -35.89 -23.49
CA ALA A 952 -25.03 -36.44 -23.45
C ALA A 952 -24.01 -35.36 -23.82
N PHE A 953 -22.92 -35.29 -23.07
CA PHE A 953 -21.89 -34.26 -23.23
C PHE A 953 -20.52 -34.90 -23.46
N THR A 954 -19.70 -34.26 -24.28
CA THR A 954 -18.32 -34.70 -24.55
C THR A 954 -17.40 -33.48 -24.67
N GLY A 955 -16.10 -33.69 -24.43
CA GLY A 955 -15.08 -32.64 -24.58
C GLY A 955 -15.21 -31.50 -23.58
N SER A 956 -14.79 -30.30 -23.99
CA SER A 956 -14.72 -29.08 -23.16
C SER A 956 -16.09 -28.41 -22.91
N ASN A 957 -17.15 -28.87 -23.57
CA ASN A 957 -18.49 -28.30 -23.44
C ASN A 957 -19.34 -29.01 -22.38
N ARG A 958 -18.76 -29.93 -21.60
CA ARG A 958 -19.45 -30.60 -20.50
C ARG A 958 -19.82 -29.59 -19.39
N PRO A 959 -20.99 -29.71 -18.75
CA PRO A 959 -21.26 -29.00 -17.51
C PRO A 959 -20.17 -29.33 -16.47
N TYR A 960 -19.63 -28.30 -15.82
CA TYR A 960 -18.51 -28.43 -14.89
C TYR A 960 -18.91 -27.98 -13.49
N VAL A 961 -18.80 -28.87 -12.51
CA VAL A 961 -19.02 -28.59 -11.09
C VAL A 961 -17.65 -28.37 -10.46
N PRO A 962 -17.28 -27.13 -10.07
CA PRO A 962 -15.98 -26.87 -9.46
C PRO A 962 -15.86 -27.54 -8.10
N LYS A 963 -14.62 -27.93 -7.74
CA LYS A 963 -14.31 -28.52 -6.43
C LYS A 963 -14.86 -27.67 -5.29
N ASP A 964 -15.50 -28.33 -4.31
CA ASP A 964 -16.07 -27.73 -3.10
C ASP A 964 -17.07 -26.59 -3.38
N SER A 965 -17.71 -26.62 -4.55
CA SER A 965 -18.61 -25.58 -5.04
C SER A 965 -19.83 -26.19 -5.74
N SER A 966 -20.66 -25.35 -6.34
CA SER A 966 -21.88 -25.78 -7.03
C SER A 966 -22.18 -25.00 -8.30
N ILE A 967 -22.92 -25.62 -9.21
CA ILE A 967 -23.55 -24.97 -10.36
C ILE A 967 -25.07 -25.20 -10.35
N ASP A 968 -25.81 -24.30 -10.98
CA ASP A 968 -27.24 -24.46 -11.22
C ASP A 968 -27.49 -24.72 -12.71
N ILE A 969 -28.15 -25.84 -13.04
CA ILE A 969 -28.61 -26.16 -14.40
C ILE A 969 -30.08 -25.76 -14.52
N LYS A 970 -30.39 -24.85 -15.44
CA LYS A 970 -31.78 -24.45 -15.74
C LYS A 970 -32.39 -25.37 -16.77
N VAL A 971 -33.62 -25.82 -16.53
CA VAL A 971 -34.42 -26.63 -17.45
C VAL A 971 -35.52 -25.76 -18.04
N LEU A 972 -35.49 -25.61 -19.36
CA LEU A 972 -36.44 -24.82 -20.13
C LEU A 972 -37.16 -25.71 -21.13
N ALA A 973 -38.34 -25.28 -21.59
CA ALA A 973 -39.07 -25.95 -22.66
C ALA A 973 -39.57 -24.98 -23.73
N ASP A 974 -39.53 -25.43 -24.98
CA ASP A 974 -40.34 -24.84 -26.04
C ASP A 974 -41.67 -25.61 -26.09
N LEU A 975 -42.78 -24.89 -25.97
CA LEU A 975 -44.12 -25.47 -25.93
C LEU A 975 -44.71 -25.60 -27.33
N LYS A 976 -45.41 -26.71 -27.59
CA LYS A 976 -46.10 -26.98 -28.85
C LYS A 976 -47.23 -25.99 -29.07
N THR A 977 -47.52 -25.75 -30.34
CA THR A 977 -48.71 -25.02 -30.81
C THR A 977 -49.89 -25.97 -31.01
N LYS A 978 -51.08 -25.41 -31.24
CA LYS A 978 -52.27 -26.19 -31.64
C LYS A 978 -52.02 -27.05 -32.88
N ALA A 979 -51.34 -26.50 -33.89
CA ALA A 979 -51.02 -27.21 -35.12
C ALA A 979 -50.13 -28.45 -34.89
N GLN A 980 -49.41 -28.48 -33.76
CA GLN A 980 -48.58 -29.59 -33.31
C GLN A 980 -49.29 -30.53 -32.33
N GLY A 981 -50.58 -30.31 -32.05
CA GLY A 981 -51.41 -31.18 -31.21
C GLY A 981 -51.43 -30.86 -29.71
N ALA A 982 -51.03 -29.66 -29.32
CA ALA A 982 -51.06 -29.23 -27.90
C ALA A 982 -52.48 -29.26 -27.29
N THR A 983 -52.56 -29.52 -25.99
CA THR A 983 -53.79 -29.57 -25.18
C THR A 983 -53.75 -28.53 -24.06
N SER A 984 -54.92 -28.00 -23.69
CA SER A 984 -55.07 -26.89 -22.73
C SER A 984 -55.52 -27.45 -21.37
N GLU A 985 -55.30 -26.70 -20.30
CA GLU A 985 -55.71 -27.05 -18.93
C GLU A 985 -55.07 -28.35 -18.41
N VAL A 986 -53.81 -28.58 -18.78
CA VAL A 986 -53.00 -29.68 -18.25
C VAL A 986 -51.84 -29.15 -17.43
N SER A 987 -51.39 -29.91 -16.44
CA SER A 987 -50.17 -29.63 -15.67
C SER A 987 -49.14 -30.74 -15.85
N PHE A 988 -47.87 -30.37 -15.70
CA PHE A 988 -46.75 -31.30 -15.55
C PHE A 988 -45.50 -30.56 -15.03
N SER A 989 -44.57 -31.33 -14.49
CA SER A 989 -43.21 -30.90 -14.16
C SER A 989 -42.19 -31.43 -15.18
N LEU A 990 -40.98 -30.86 -15.12
CA LEU A 990 -39.77 -31.40 -15.77
C LEU A 990 -38.75 -31.71 -14.68
N ASP A 991 -38.59 -32.99 -14.37
CA ASP A 991 -37.86 -33.50 -13.21
C ASP A 991 -36.45 -33.93 -13.57
N PHE A 992 -35.49 -33.72 -12.67
CA PHE A 992 -34.18 -34.38 -12.78
C PHE A 992 -34.34 -35.86 -12.43
N SER A 993 -33.89 -36.73 -13.33
CA SER A 993 -33.91 -38.17 -13.12
C SER A 993 -32.51 -38.69 -12.85
N GLY A 994 -32.31 -39.22 -11.66
CA GLY A 994 -31.06 -39.88 -11.28
C GLY A 994 -31.27 -41.15 -10.47
N GLY A 995 -32.50 -41.69 -10.43
CA GLY A 995 -32.88 -42.87 -9.65
C GLY A 995 -32.46 -44.22 -10.26
N ALA A 996 -31.79 -44.23 -11.41
CA ALA A 996 -31.19 -45.41 -12.01
C ALA A 996 -29.81 -45.12 -12.62
N THR A 997 -28.95 -46.14 -12.69
CA THR A 997 -27.53 -46.00 -13.09
C THR A 997 -27.34 -45.45 -14.50
N ASP A 998 -28.30 -45.67 -15.40
CA ASP A 998 -28.25 -45.17 -16.78
C ASP A 998 -28.86 -43.77 -16.96
N GLU A 999 -29.36 -43.12 -15.90
CA GLU A 999 -30.04 -41.81 -15.98
C GLU A 999 -29.11 -40.62 -15.73
N PHE A 1000 -28.07 -40.80 -14.92
CA PHE A 1000 -27.07 -39.78 -14.62
C PHE A 1000 -25.66 -40.36 -14.76
N ARG A 1001 -24.69 -39.53 -15.17
CA ARG A 1001 -23.28 -39.91 -15.18
C ARG A 1001 -22.40 -38.66 -15.08
N ALA A 1002 -21.50 -38.62 -14.10
CA ALA A 1002 -20.46 -37.63 -13.95
C ALA A 1002 -19.08 -38.29 -13.75
N LEU A 1003 -18.03 -37.57 -14.10
CA LEU A 1003 -16.63 -38.00 -14.00
C LEU A 1003 -15.88 -37.05 -13.07
N GLY A 1004 -15.32 -37.59 -11.98
CA GLY A 1004 -14.42 -36.88 -11.08
C GLY A 1004 -13.12 -36.50 -11.81
N VAL A 1005 -12.76 -35.22 -11.77
CA VAL A 1005 -11.61 -34.68 -12.54
C VAL A 1005 -10.29 -35.20 -12.00
N GLY A 1006 -10.16 -35.35 -10.67
CA GLY A 1006 -8.94 -35.84 -10.03
C GLY A 1006 -8.91 -37.35 -9.95
N SER A 1007 -9.99 -37.95 -9.43
CA SER A 1007 -10.04 -39.40 -9.16
C SER A 1007 -10.19 -40.27 -10.41
N GLY A 1008 -10.73 -39.70 -11.49
CA GLY A 1008 -11.23 -40.45 -12.65
C GLY A 1008 -12.42 -41.36 -12.33
N THR A 1009 -13.02 -41.23 -11.14
CA THR A 1009 -14.13 -42.07 -10.69
C THR A 1009 -15.43 -41.61 -11.34
N LEU A 1010 -16.26 -42.57 -11.71
CA LEU A 1010 -17.60 -42.31 -12.25
C LEU A 1010 -18.61 -42.29 -11.12
N VAL A 1011 -19.42 -41.23 -11.10
CA VAL A 1011 -20.65 -41.15 -10.30
C VAL A 1011 -21.82 -41.40 -11.24
N GLU A 1012 -22.64 -42.40 -10.94
CA GLU A 1012 -23.82 -42.77 -11.74
C GLU A 1012 -25.10 -42.52 -10.96
N GLY A 1013 -26.27 -42.62 -11.60
CA GLY A 1013 -27.54 -42.50 -10.87
C GLY A 1013 -27.75 -43.63 -9.84
N ASN A 1014 -28.50 -43.34 -8.78
CA ASN A 1014 -28.76 -44.24 -7.64
C ASN A 1014 -27.46 -44.77 -7.00
N ASP A 1015 -26.42 -43.92 -6.98
CA ASP A 1015 -25.21 -44.20 -6.22
C ASP A 1015 -25.51 -44.15 -4.72
N THR A 1016 -25.04 -45.16 -3.98
CA THR A 1016 -25.24 -45.29 -2.53
C THR A 1016 -23.98 -44.95 -1.75
N THR A 1017 -22.92 -44.46 -2.41
CA THR A 1017 -21.58 -44.27 -1.86
C THR A 1017 -21.32 -42.87 -1.28
N GLY A 1018 -22.35 -42.19 -0.77
CA GLY A 1018 -22.25 -40.85 -0.18
C GLY A 1018 -22.48 -39.71 -1.16
N ASP A 1019 -22.66 -40.04 -2.43
CA ASP A 1019 -23.28 -39.20 -3.46
C ASP A 1019 -24.80 -39.18 -3.28
N ASP A 1020 -25.43 -38.03 -3.54
CA ASP A 1020 -26.89 -37.87 -3.50
C ASP A 1020 -27.34 -37.41 -4.89
N THR A 1021 -27.40 -38.34 -5.82
CA THR A 1021 -27.84 -38.11 -7.20
C THR A 1021 -29.25 -38.64 -7.44
N ASP A 1022 -30.05 -38.76 -6.39
CA ASP A 1022 -31.43 -39.23 -6.50
C ASP A 1022 -32.29 -38.25 -7.31
N SER A 1023 -33.41 -38.73 -7.82
CA SER A 1023 -34.33 -37.90 -8.61
C SER A 1023 -34.84 -36.71 -7.80
N VAL A 1024 -34.83 -35.52 -8.42
CA VAL A 1024 -35.30 -34.27 -7.80
C VAL A 1024 -36.50 -33.74 -8.57
N THR A 1025 -37.65 -33.71 -7.91
CA THR A 1025 -38.92 -33.27 -8.48
C THR A 1025 -38.96 -31.74 -8.65
N GLY A 1026 -39.37 -31.27 -9.81
CA GLY A 1026 -39.70 -29.87 -10.07
C GLY A 1026 -41.14 -29.53 -9.65
N ASN A 1027 -41.53 -28.26 -9.79
CA ASN A 1027 -42.92 -27.87 -9.56
C ASN A 1027 -43.76 -28.05 -10.83
N ASP A 1028 -45.03 -28.41 -10.65
CA ASP A 1028 -45.98 -28.47 -11.76
C ASP A 1028 -46.24 -27.07 -12.32
N HIS A 1029 -46.28 -26.97 -13.65
CA HIS A 1029 -46.71 -25.78 -14.36
C HIS A 1029 -47.95 -26.07 -15.21
N TYR A 1030 -48.89 -25.13 -15.22
CA TYR A 1030 -50.14 -25.26 -15.96
C TYR A 1030 -49.99 -24.73 -17.38
N ILE A 1031 -50.40 -25.51 -18.36
CA ILE A 1031 -50.31 -25.17 -19.77
C ILE A 1031 -51.69 -24.78 -20.28
N TYR A 1032 -51.78 -23.57 -20.83
CA TYR A 1032 -52.98 -23.04 -21.45
C TYR A 1032 -52.73 -22.73 -22.92
N ARG A 1033 -53.80 -22.67 -23.70
CA ARG A 1033 -53.74 -22.03 -25.03
C ARG A 1033 -53.40 -20.56 -24.93
N VAL A 1034 -54.12 -19.86 -24.05
CA VAL A 1034 -53.91 -18.47 -23.65
C VAL A 1034 -54.41 -18.33 -22.21
N TYR A 1035 -53.77 -17.49 -21.40
CA TYR A 1035 -54.24 -17.20 -20.05
C TYR A 1035 -54.18 -15.71 -19.71
N PRO A 1036 -55.05 -15.23 -18.79
CA PRO A 1036 -55.02 -13.85 -18.33
C PRO A 1036 -53.97 -13.64 -17.22
N GLU A 1037 -53.12 -12.63 -17.38
CA GLU A 1037 -52.44 -11.98 -16.27
C GLU A 1037 -53.18 -10.69 -15.92
N PHE A 1038 -53.64 -10.56 -14.68
CA PHE A 1038 -54.31 -9.35 -14.21
C PHE A 1038 -53.31 -8.42 -13.55
N VAL A 1039 -53.27 -7.17 -14.00
CA VAL A 1039 -52.42 -6.11 -13.47
C VAL A 1039 -53.32 -5.01 -12.94
N GLN A 1040 -53.22 -4.71 -11.65
CA GLN A 1040 -53.98 -3.61 -11.06
C GLN A 1040 -53.41 -2.27 -11.49
N ASP A 1041 -54.28 -1.37 -11.96
CA ASP A 1041 -53.92 0.02 -12.27
C ASP A 1041 -54.18 0.91 -11.05
N THR A 1042 -53.43 2.00 -10.93
CA THR A 1042 -53.61 2.96 -9.83
C THR A 1042 -54.96 3.66 -9.93
N LEU A 1043 -55.68 3.70 -8.81
CA LEU A 1043 -56.93 4.43 -8.63
C LEU A 1043 -56.90 5.12 -7.27
N ALA A 1044 -57.33 6.38 -7.21
CA ALA A 1044 -57.34 7.13 -5.96
C ALA A 1044 -58.49 6.67 -5.05
N ALA A 1045 -58.22 6.59 -3.75
CA ALA A 1045 -59.27 6.42 -2.74
C ALA A 1045 -60.19 7.65 -2.70
N SER A 1046 -61.48 7.44 -2.45
CA SER A 1046 -62.44 8.52 -2.18
C SER A 1046 -63.51 8.08 -1.20
N GLU A 1047 -64.45 8.96 -0.88
CA GLU A 1047 -65.62 8.57 -0.10
C GLU A 1047 -66.55 7.65 -0.91
N PRO A 1048 -67.21 6.65 -0.28
CA PRO A 1048 -68.19 5.78 -0.92
C PRO A 1048 -69.54 6.49 -1.09
N LEU A 1049 -69.57 7.56 -1.90
CA LEU A 1049 -70.76 8.38 -2.16
C LEU A 1049 -70.99 8.56 -3.66
N GLY A 1050 -72.26 8.42 -4.06
CA GLY A 1050 -72.67 8.55 -5.47
C GLY A 1050 -72.11 7.41 -6.31
N THR A 1051 -71.76 7.71 -7.56
CA THR A 1051 -71.16 6.73 -8.48
C THR A 1051 -69.66 6.96 -8.56
N LYS A 1052 -68.87 5.90 -8.33
CA LYS A 1052 -67.40 5.96 -8.29
C LYS A 1052 -66.78 4.74 -8.97
N ASP A 1053 -65.66 4.96 -9.65
CA ASP A 1053 -64.75 3.86 -9.98
C ASP A 1053 -64.14 3.33 -8.69
N VAL A 1054 -64.19 2.02 -8.49
CA VAL A 1054 -63.71 1.33 -7.28
C VAL A 1054 -62.56 0.35 -7.55
N LEU A 1055 -62.34 -0.02 -8.80
CA LEU A 1055 -61.19 -0.81 -9.24
C LEU A 1055 -60.87 -0.46 -10.69
N LYS A 1056 -59.58 -0.33 -11.02
CA LYS A 1056 -59.09 -0.24 -12.39
C LYS A 1056 -58.00 -1.29 -12.59
N PHE A 1057 -58.03 -1.99 -13.71
CA PHE A 1057 -57.07 -3.07 -13.98
C PHE A 1057 -56.92 -3.36 -15.46
N THR A 1058 -55.80 -3.97 -15.81
CA THR A 1058 -55.47 -4.43 -17.15
C THR A 1058 -55.39 -5.95 -17.17
N ILE A 1059 -56.05 -6.59 -18.13
CA ILE A 1059 -55.86 -8.00 -18.44
C ILE A 1059 -54.88 -8.09 -19.60
N LYS A 1060 -53.75 -8.78 -19.39
CA LYS A 1060 -52.79 -9.15 -20.43
C LYS A 1060 -53.04 -10.58 -20.86
N ALA A 1061 -53.21 -10.82 -22.15
CA ALA A 1061 -53.42 -12.15 -22.70
C ALA A 1061 -52.07 -12.79 -23.06
N HIS A 1062 -51.61 -13.76 -22.26
CA HIS A 1062 -50.40 -14.53 -22.56
C HIS A 1062 -50.74 -15.71 -23.46
N GLY A 1063 -50.46 -15.55 -24.76
CA GLY A 1063 -50.80 -16.50 -25.81
C GLY A 1063 -50.26 -16.04 -27.15
N LEU A 1064 -50.31 -16.91 -28.16
CA LEU A 1064 -49.98 -16.54 -29.54
C LEU A 1064 -51.06 -15.63 -30.15
N SER A 1065 -50.72 -14.93 -31.24
CA SER A 1065 -51.63 -13.98 -31.90
C SER A 1065 -52.90 -14.61 -32.49
N ASP A 1066 -52.96 -15.94 -32.61
CA ASP A 1066 -54.12 -16.71 -33.05
C ASP A 1066 -55.00 -17.22 -31.90
N SER A 1067 -54.61 -16.96 -30.65
CA SER A 1067 -55.41 -17.24 -29.44
C SER A 1067 -56.09 -15.99 -28.92
N LYS A 1068 -57.19 -16.12 -28.16
CA LYS A 1068 -57.93 -14.97 -27.62
C LYS A 1068 -58.53 -15.31 -26.26
N LEU A 1069 -58.54 -14.32 -25.36
CA LEU A 1069 -59.42 -14.32 -24.20
C LEU A 1069 -60.76 -13.72 -24.61
N TYR A 1070 -61.80 -14.53 -24.58
CA TYR A 1070 -63.18 -14.11 -24.84
C TYR A 1070 -64.02 -14.10 -23.57
N PHE A 1071 -64.76 -13.02 -23.39
CA PHE A 1071 -65.82 -12.90 -22.41
C PHE A 1071 -67.13 -12.50 -23.11
N ASP A 1072 -68.09 -13.42 -23.19
CA ASP A 1072 -69.35 -13.30 -23.95
C ASP A 1072 -70.46 -14.23 -23.36
N ASP A 1073 -71.73 -14.03 -23.75
CA ASP A 1073 -72.92 -14.83 -23.45
C ASP A 1073 -73.10 -15.93 -24.52
N PRO A 1074 -73.22 -17.24 -24.18
CA PRO A 1074 -74.05 -17.76 -23.10
C PRO A 1074 -73.31 -18.03 -21.77
N ALA A 1075 -73.85 -17.50 -20.65
CA ALA A 1075 -73.80 -17.88 -19.22
C ALA A 1075 -72.55 -18.51 -18.53
N SER A 1076 -71.47 -18.86 -19.21
CA SER A 1076 -70.39 -19.70 -18.66
C SER A 1076 -69.09 -18.95 -18.36
N VAL A 1077 -69.00 -17.68 -18.75
CA VAL A 1077 -67.85 -16.79 -18.50
C VAL A 1077 -68.12 -15.94 -17.26
N THR A 1078 -67.13 -15.74 -16.38
CA THR A 1078 -67.33 -15.02 -15.11
C THR A 1078 -66.08 -14.27 -14.68
N LEU A 1079 -66.26 -13.02 -14.26
CA LEU A 1079 -65.32 -12.33 -13.37
C LEU A 1079 -66.01 -12.07 -12.03
N LYS A 1080 -65.55 -12.75 -10.98
CA LYS A 1080 -66.09 -12.66 -9.63
C LYS A 1080 -65.12 -11.90 -8.71
N PHE A 1081 -65.62 -10.83 -8.12
CA PHE A 1081 -64.93 -10.05 -7.11
C PHE A 1081 -65.65 -10.18 -5.77
N ASP A 1082 -64.90 -10.04 -4.69
CA ASP A 1082 -65.43 -9.85 -3.34
C ASP A 1082 -65.45 -8.36 -2.98
N THR A 1083 -66.32 -8.00 -2.05
CA THR A 1083 -66.32 -6.69 -1.41
C THR A 1083 -65.95 -6.79 0.05
N VAL A 1084 -65.05 -5.92 0.49
CA VAL A 1084 -64.69 -5.73 1.91
C VAL A 1084 -65.32 -4.42 2.36
N ALA A 1085 -66.34 -4.50 3.22
CA ALA A 1085 -67.17 -3.35 3.59
C ALA A 1085 -67.67 -3.40 5.05
N SER A 1086 -68.02 -2.25 5.63
CA SER A 1086 -68.46 -2.15 7.05
C SER A 1086 -69.84 -1.54 7.31
N GLY A 1087 -70.62 -1.20 6.28
CA GLY A 1087 -71.97 -0.63 6.46
C GLY A 1087 -73.03 -1.68 6.86
N GLY A 1088 -74.09 -1.26 7.56
CA GLY A 1088 -75.16 -2.17 8.01
C GLY A 1088 -75.94 -2.84 6.86
N ALA A 1089 -75.91 -4.18 6.77
CA ALA A 1089 -76.42 -5.00 5.66
C ALA A 1089 -77.92 -4.80 5.32
N SER A 1090 -78.25 -3.79 4.49
CA SER A 1090 -79.67 -3.49 4.23
C SER A 1090 -80.00 -2.95 2.84
N SER A 1091 -79.05 -2.82 1.90
CA SER A 1091 -79.36 -2.38 0.53
C SER A 1091 -78.53 -3.07 -0.55
N ASN A 1092 -79.14 -3.27 -1.71
CA ASN A 1092 -78.45 -3.72 -2.92
C ASN A 1092 -77.80 -2.52 -3.61
N MET A 1093 -76.59 -2.71 -4.15
CA MET A 1093 -75.90 -1.72 -4.99
C MET A 1093 -75.74 -2.25 -6.41
N THR A 1094 -75.48 -1.35 -7.36
CA THR A 1094 -75.18 -1.72 -8.75
C THR A 1094 -73.69 -1.52 -9.02
N ALA A 1095 -73.08 -2.50 -9.69
CA ALA A 1095 -71.71 -2.45 -10.17
C ALA A 1095 -71.70 -2.59 -11.69
N ASN A 1096 -70.95 -1.72 -12.36
CA ASN A 1096 -70.84 -1.66 -13.81
C ASN A 1096 -69.37 -1.86 -14.21
N LEU A 1097 -69.09 -2.74 -15.17
CA LEU A 1097 -67.77 -2.97 -15.74
C LEU A 1097 -67.67 -2.22 -17.08
N TYR A 1098 -66.67 -1.36 -17.23
CA TYR A 1098 -66.43 -0.60 -18.45
C TYR A 1098 -65.07 -0.90 -19.07
N ASP A 1099 -65.02 -0.75 -20.40
CA ASP A 1099 -63.79 -0.60 -21.15
C ASP A 1099 -63.20 0.80 -20.90
N VAL A 1100 -61.94 0.89 -20.49
CA VAL A 1100 -61.28 2.17 -20.21
C VAL A 1100 -60.96 2.93 -21.50
N GLY A 1101 -60.63 2.23 -22.58
CA GLY A 1101 -60.22 2.84 -23.85
C GLY A 1101 -61.40 3.36 -24.66
N THR A 1102 -62.50 2.62 -24.70
CA THR A 1102 -63.70 3.00 -25.48
C THR A 1102 -64.80 3.67 -24.63
N GLY A 1103 -64.77 3.50 -23.31
CA GLY A 1103 -65.81 4.00 -22.40
C GLY A 1103 -67.11 3.19 -22.44
N GLU A 1104 -67.14 2.06 -23.15
CA GLU A 1104 -68.33 1.24 -23.32
C GLU A 1104 -68.64 0.43 -22.05
N LEU A 1105 -69.93 0.35 -21.69
CA LEU A 1105 -70.44 -0.57 -20.67
C LEU A 1105 -70.37 -2.00 -21.20
N LEU A 1106 -69.70 -2.89 -20.46
CA LEU A 1106 -69.42 -4.26 -20.86
C LEU A 1106 -70.27 -5.27 -20.09
N ALA A 1107 -70.55 -5.02 -18.81
CA ALA A 1107 -71.39 -5.88 -17.99
C ALA A 1107 -71.92 -5.10 -16.77
N SER A 1108 -73.10 -5.48 -16.28
CA SER A 1108 -73.70 -4.94 -15.05
C SER A 1108 -74.01 -6.07 -14.06
N ALA A 1109 -73.75 -5.83 -12.78
CA ALA A 1109 -73.97 -6.78 -11.70
C ALA A 1109 -74.67 -6.10 -10.51
N THR A 1110 -75.50 -6.87 -9.79
CA THR A 1110 -76.09 -6.42 -8.52
C THR A 1110 -75.25 -6.93 -7.35
N ILE A 1111 -74.78 -6.02 -6.51
CA ILE A 1111 -74.14 -6.36 -5.23
C ILE A 1111 -75.25 -6.52 -4.19
N THR A 1112 -75.64 -7.77 -3.91
CA THR A 1112 -76.67 -8.06 -2.90
C THR A 1112 -76.12 -7.78 -1.51
N ALA A 1113 -76.86 -7.01 -0.70
CA ALA A 1113 -76.40 -6.55 0.61
C ALA A 1113 -74.99 -5.92 0.58
N GLY A 1114 -74.70 -5.06 -0.41
CA GLY A 1114 -73.34 -4.61 -0.73
C GLY A 1114 -72.62 -3.73 0.30
N GLN A 1115 -73.25 -3.48 1.45
CA GLN A 1115 -72.61 -2.88 2.62
C GLN A 1115 -71.98 -3.93 3.56
N ALA A 1116 -72.40 -5.20 3.44
CA ALA A 1116 -71.90 -6.30 4.24
C ALA A 1116 -70.50 -6.73 3.79
N ASN A 1117 -69.64 -7.04 4.76
CA ASN A 1117 -68.37 -7.69 4.48
C ASN A 1117 -68.59 -9.07 3.82
N GLY A 1118 -67.90 -9.35 2.73
CA GLY A 1118 -68.02 -10.61 2.01
C GLY A 1118 -69.19 -10.71 1.01
N ALA A 1119 -69.85 -9.60 0.67
CA ALA A 1119 -70.68 -9.58 -0.54
C ALA A 1119 -69.81 -9.74 -1.80
N SER A 1120 -70.42 -10.09 -2.94
CA SER A 1120 -69.69 -10.35 -4.19
C SER A 1120 -70.27 -9.61 -5.38
N ILE A 1121 -69.41 -9.32 -6.35
CA ILE A 1121 -69.73 -8.77 -7.66
C ILE A 1121 -69.40 -9.86 -8.68
N SER A 1122 -70.41 -10.45 -9.32
CA SER A 1122 -70.21 -11.48 -10.34
C SER A 1122 -70.68 -10.99 -11.70
N PHE A 1123 -69.74 -10.63 -12.57
CA PHE A 1123 -70.04 -10.30 -13.96
C PHE A 1123 -70.16 -11.59 -14.77
N THR A 1124 -71.41 -12.00 -14.99
CA THR A 1124 -71.79 -13.26 -15.67
C THR A 1124 -72.62 -13.01 -16.93
N ASN A 1125 -73.32 -11.87 -17.00
CA ASN A 1125 -74.11 -11.45 -18.15
C ASN A 1125 -73.39 -10.28 -18.83
N TRP A 1126 -72.74 -10.54 -19.96
CA TRP A 1126 -72.01 -9.55 -20.73
C TRP A 1126 -72.96 -8.82 -21.68
N GLU A 1127 -72.96 -7.49 -21.63
CA GLU A 1127 -73.75 -6.62 -22.51
C GLU A 1127 -73.07 -6.42 -23.87
N LYS A 1128 -71.75 -6.62 -23.93
CA LYS A 1128 -70.90 -6.59 -25.12
C LYS A 1128 -69.77 -7.61 -25.00
N ASP A 1129 -69.47 -8.25 -26.12
CA ASP A 1129 -68.37 -9.19 -26.24
C ASP A 1129 -67.04 -8.49 -25.95
N VAL A 1130 -66.22 -9.10 -25.10
CA VAL A 1130 -64.84 -8.68 -24.87
C VAL A 1130 -63.90 -9.69 -25.47
N GLU A 1131 -63.05 -9.21 -26.36
CA GLU A 1131 -62.01 -9.99 -27.01
C GLU A 1131 -60.64 -9.37 -26.71
N ILE A 1132 -59.70 -10.18 -26.24
CA ILE A 1132 -58.29 -9.80 -26.07
C ILE A 1132 -57.42 -10.83 -26.79
N THR A 1133 -56.82 -10.45 -27.91
CA THR A 1133 -55.91 -11.33 -28.67
C THR A 1133 -54.64 -11.64 -27.86
N GLY A 1134 -54.14 -12.87 -27.96
CA GLY A 1134 -52.87 -13.28 -27.33
C GLY A 1134 -51.72 -12.36 -27.74
N GLY A 1135 -50.90 -12.00 -26.76
CA GLY A 1135 -49.85 -10.98 -26.88
C GLY A 1135 -50.35 -9.54 -26.76
N SER A 1136 -51.66 -9.32 -26.63
CA SER A 1136 -52.26 -8.00 -26.41
C SER A 1136 -52.81 -7.84 -24.99
N GLN A 1137 -53.29 -6.65 -24.67
CA GLN A 1137 -53.86 -6.34 -23.34
C GLN A 1137 -55.06 -5.40 -23.47
N LYS A 1138 -55.94 -5.41 -22.47
CA LYS A 1138 -57.11 -4.53 -22.40
C LYS A 1138 -57.35 -4.04 -20.97
N SER A 1139 -57.72 -2.77 -20.81
CA SER A 1139 -57.92 -2.14 -19.50
C SER A 1139 -59.40 -1.93 -19.19
N PHE A 1140 -59.77 -2.18 -17.94
CA PHE A 1140 -61.11 -2.21 -17.41
C PHE A 1140 -61.24 -1.33 -16.16
N ARG A 1141 -62.43 -0.78 -15.93
CA ARG A 1141 -62.79 -0.13 -14.66
C ARG A 1141 -64.11 -0.69 -14.14
N VAL A 1142 -64.18 -0.93 -12.83
CA VAL A 1142 -65.41 -1.28 -12.11
C VAL A 1142 -65.92 -0.03 -11.43
N GLU A 1143 -67.16 0.35 -11.73
CA GLU A 1143 -67.86 1.50 -11.16
C GLU A 1143 -69.00 1.01 -10.26
N VAL A 1144 -69.14 1.57 -9.06
CA VAL A 1144 -70.21 1.21 -8.11
C VAL A 1144 -71.05 2.44 -7.79
N GLY A 1145 -72.38 2.25 -7.82
CA GLY A 1145 -73.35 3.20 -7.31
C GLY A 1145 -73.59 2.99 -5.81
N PHE A 1146 -72.92 3.78 -4.97
CA PHE A 1146 -72.99 3.66 -3.52
C PHE A 1146 -74.33 4.11 -2.95
N THR A 1147 -74.85 3.34 -1.98
CA THR A 1147 -76.04 3.68 -1.20
C THR A 1147 -75.80 3.37 0.28
N ASN A 1148 -76.27 4.24 1.18
CA ASN A 1148 -76.31 4.09 2.64
C ASN A 1148 -74.96 3.71 3.35
N PHE A 1149 -73.84 4.32 2.97
CA PHE A 1149 -72.59 4.37 3.76
C PHE A 1149 -72.61 5.65 4.62
N LEU A 1150 -73.25 5.58 5.80
CA LEU A 1150 -73.66 6.75 6.57
C LEU A 1150 -72.69 7.09 7.71
N ASP A 1151 -71.91 6.14 8.21
CA ASP A 1151 -70.99 6.34 9.33
C ASP A 1151 -69.57 6.67 8.85
N THR A 1152 -68.82 7.46 9.63
CA THR A 1152 -67.42 7.81 9.32
C THR A 1152 -66.45 6.63 9.46
N SER A 1153 -66.89 5.53 10.08
CA SER A 1153 -66.17 4.24 10.10
C SER A 1153 -66.51 3.32 8.93
N ASP A 1154 -67.44 3.72 8.05
CA ASP A 1154 -67.83 2.91 6.91
C ASP A 1154 -66.75 2.94 5.82
N TYR A 1155 -66.37 1.75 5.35
CA TYR A 1155 -65.42 1.57 4.26
C TYR A 1155 -65.95 0.59 3.20
N PHE A 1156 -65.38 0.65 2.00
CA PHE A 1156 -65.63 -0.28 0.89
C PHE A 1156 -64.36 -0.50 0.06
N GLN A 1157 -64.11 -1.75 -0.33
CA GLN A 1157 -63.03 -2.14 -1.22
C GLN A 1157 -63.48 -3.32 -2.08
N VAL A 1158 -63.08 -3.34 -3.36
CA VAL A 1158 -63.28 -4.49 -4.24
C VAL A 1158 -61.99 -5.30 -4.33
N VAL A 1159 -62.10 -6.62 -4.23
CA VAL A 1159 -60.98 -7.56 -4.25
C VAL A 1159 -61.24 -8.66 -5.28
N LEU A 1160 -60.30 -8.91 -6.19
CA LEU A 1160 -60.26 -10.14 -6.97
C LEU A 1160 -59.41 -11.16 -6.22
N ARG A 1161 -60.03 -12.20 -5.68
CA ARG A 1161 -59.32 -13.26 -4.93
C ARG A 1161 -58.50 -14.15 -5.86
N ASP A 1162 -57.46 -14.77 -5.31
CA ASP A 1162 -56.79 -15.90 -5.96
C ASP A 1162 -57.45 -17.21 -5.52
N GLU A 1163 -58.65 -17.47 -6.04
CA GLU A 1163 -59.45 -18.65 -5.70
C GLU A 1163 -59.92 -19.34 -6.97
N ALA A 1164 -60.09 -20.67 -6.93
CA ALA A 1164 -60.59 -21.41 -8.08
C ALA A 1164 -62.03 -20.96 -8.44
N GLY A 1165 -62.30 -20.80 -9.73
CA GLY A 1165 -63.66 -20.49 -10.20
C GLY A 1165 -64.07 -19.02 -10.12
N VAL A 1166 -63.17 -18.10 -9.77
CA VAL A 1166 -63.45 -16.65 -9.77
C VAL A 1166 -63.23 -16.00 -11.13
N ILE A 1167 -62.46 -16.65 -12.00
CA ILE A 1167 -62.23 -16.24 -13.39
C ILE A 1167 -62.58 -17.42 -14.30
N LYS A 1168 -63.54 -17.20 -15.19
CA LYS A 1168 -63.89 -18.11 -16.27
C LYS A 1168 -63.89 -17.33 -17.58
N TYR A 1169 -63.22 -17.86 -18.59
CA TYR A 1169 -63.11 -17.24 -19.92
C TYR A 1169 -63.13 -18.30 -21.01
N VAL A 1170 -63.31 -17.89 -22.25
CA VAL A 1170 -63.21 -18.76 -23.42
C VAL A 1170 -61.87 -18.51 -24.12
N ASP A 1171 -61.11 -19.57 -24.44
CA ASP A 1171 -59.76 -19.48 -25.01
C ASP A 1171 -59.71 -19.53 -26.57
N GLY A 1172 -60.83 -19.24 -27.22
CA GLY A 1172 -61.13 -19.50 -28.64
C GLY A 1172 -60.35 -18.72 -29.72
N ALA A 1173 -60.43 -19.20 -30.97
CA ALA A 1173 -59.70 -18.66 -32.16
C ALA A 1173 -60.54 -18.43 -33.43
N ARG A 1174 -61.87 -18.28 -33.30
CA ARG A 1174 -62.90 -18.30 -34.36
C ARG A 1174 -63.26 -19.69 -34.92
N THR A 1175 -64.57 -19.94 -34.84
CA THR A 1175 -65.42 -21.01 -35.39
C THR A 1175 -65.08 -22.45 -35.04
N GLY A 1176 -65.74 -22.94 -33.98
CA GLY A 1176 -66.03 -24.36 -33.75
C GLY A 1176 -65.30 -25.02 -32.56
N GLU A 1177 -64.33 -24.35 -31.95
CA GLU A 1177 -63.49 -24.88 -30.86
C GLU A 1177 -63.26 -23.84 -29.77
N ASP A 1178 -64.35 -23.37 -29.18
CA ASP A 1178 -64.33 -22.49 -28.01
C ASP A 1178 -64.41 -23.36 -26.75
N GLN A 1179 -63.37 -23.31 -25.91
CA GLN A 1179 -63.31 -24.03 -24.65
C GLN A 1179 -63.41 -23.04 -23.49
N GLU A 1180 -64.32 -23.32 -22.55
CA GLU A 1180 -64.37 -22.61 -21.27
C GLU A 1180 -63.20 -23.05 -20.40
N VAL A 1181 -62.39 -22.10 -19.98
CA VAL A 1181 -61.28 -22.30 -19.05
C VAL A 1181 -61.65 -21.70 -17.71
N THR A 1182 -61.46 -22.48 -16.64
CA THR A 1182 -61.61 -22.00 -15.26
C THR A 1182 -60.25 -21.82 -14.62
N ASN A 1183 -60.03 -20.70 -13.92
CA ASN A 1183 -58.76 -20.47 -13.24
C ASN A 1183 -58.52 -21.46 -12.08
N VAL A 1184 -57.24 -21.78 -11.88
CA VAL A 1184 -56.75 -22.53 -10.73
C VAL A 1184 -56.12 -21.55 -9.74
N ALA A 1185 -56.34 -21.75 -8.44
CA ALA A 1185 -55.76 -20.91 -7.41
C ALA A 1185 -54.22 -20.99 -7.40
N ASN A 1186 -53.53 -19.89 -7.12
CA ASN A 1186 -52.07 -19.75 -7.04
C ASN A 1186 -51.31 -19.91 -8.37
N VAL A 1187 -52.00 -19.91 -9.51
CA VAL A 1187 -51.38 -20.11 -10.83
C VAL A 1187 -51.09 -18.78 -11.56
N PHE A 1188 -51.89 -17.73 -11.30
CA PHE A 1188 -51.72 -16.42 -11.90
C PHE A 1188 -51.03 -15.45 -10.92
N LYS A 1189 -49.75 -15.15 -11.18
CA LYS A 1189 -48.77 -14.54 -10.26
C LYS A 1189 -49.11 -13.15 -9.67
N LEU A 1190 -50.27 -12.57 -9.95
CA LEU A 1190 -50.66 -11.21 -9.54
C LEU A 1190 -52.03 -11.13 -8.83
N LEU A 1191 -52.60 -12.27 -8.44
CA LEU A 1191 -53.77 -12.32 -7.57
C LEU A 1191 -53.34 -12.59 -6.10
N PRO A 1192 -54.06 -12.08 -5.10
CA PRO A 1192 -55.26 -11.25 -5.20
C PRO A 1192 -54.95 -9.79 -5.60
N MET A 1193 -55.90 -9.13 -6.26
CA MET A 1193 -55.85 -7.70 -6.52
C MET A 1193 -56.80 -6.96 -5.59
N ASN A 1194 -56.33 -5.86 -4.99
CA ASN A 1194 -57.06 -5.11 -3.98
C ASN A 1194 -57.25 -3.66 -4.43
N GLY A 1195 -58.46 -3.27 -4.80
CA GLY A 1195 -58.78 -1.87 -5.11
C GLY A 1195 -58.46 -0.92 -3.96
N PRO A 1196 -58.45 0.41 -4.16
CA PRO A 1196 -58.28 1.34 -3.05
C PRO A 1196 -59.44 1.20 -2.04
N ILE A 1197 -59.15 1.49 -0.76
CA ILE A 1197 -60.17 1.53 0.29
C ILE A 1197 -60.89 2.87 0.21
N PHE A 1198 -62.20 2.83 -0.04
CA PHE A 1198 -63.07 3.99 0.02
C PHE A 1198 -63.58 4.13 1.44
N SER A 1199 -63.25 5.22 2.12
CA SER A 1199 -63.72 5.51 3.48
C SER A 1199 -64.35 6.90 3.52
N LYS A 1200 -65.42 7.05 4.28
CA LYS A 1200 -65.98 8.38 4.55
C LYS A 1200 -65.01 9.14 5.45
N GLN A 1201 -64.55 10.32 5.05
CA GLN A 1201 -63.69 11.16 5.90
C GLN A 1201 -64.50 11.87 6.98
#